data_AF-A0A067TAM6-F1
#
_entry.id   AF-A0A067TAM6-F1
#
_cell.length_a   1.000
_cell.length_b   1.000
_cell.length_c   1.000
_cell.angle_alpha   90.00
_cell.angle_beta   90.00
_cell.angle_gamma   90.00
#
_symmetry.space_group_name_H-M   'P 1'
#
loop_
_entity.id
_entity.type
_entity.pdbx_description
1 polymer ?
#
loop_
_entity_poly.entity_id
_entity_poly.type
_entity_poly.pdbx_seq_one_letter_code
_entity_poly.pdbx_strand_id
1 'polypeptide(L)'
;MMLKGTGTLFAGEEEETEEEYDLGSSTTTVPSGTSEQPATVTDGTNSQAIPAATLETSPDTDAELEPDFDDAAGVAEASNFSNKAPYDPWVVVDGKKVHKATVLRLYSNPLAASDSKDRLKRVRGYSQYNETVIGVPAVNASLGNPNEVDDVVCVQDPALTLVRCNKKVFLAVFQILGLRIDGKSVQSLTATHIHEPNVRINGQIMKLGILNNSHQPDSADWEWNGSFEAQSTFQSIEGHWVELVNPVIQQASRGRNTGQDTYVFRTAELRAIAALLQERIEGDFHRLAGVSQSPSFPYRSVEGYACFVCEKDSPDGDLSRESDTDACPYCRTPKVSLSALSGPVLVRHVSAHILCDVRLKDSESPCGFCLTPGTTCVIYLIRGSKGTTSIDMKNSRCLHLRKISLKAAATFTHASKCSNHPLACPLCPPKSPAVWKYNLRSHIVKSHPTADVELYKTYFDISPDEHTLMKGVFRTVPRVPKKSRDGAALPISDGHSTRMALRDDIVEPTQPATNRGDRDAEEESEDEEDGDEDEENDAPESQADEPRQLLEGLEQPTAALPEVTTPAEGGQTSRLRKRRVLEVEEDNLCADEGCETTIDEVDLLRCDAPGCGLTYHLTCQGLFERPSGGWFCDDECRKNASWRVGSRKRRRKE
;
A
#
# COMPACT_ATOMS: atom_id res chain seq x y z
N MET A 1 36.04 -65.61 -10.62
CA MET A 1 35.50 -65.63 -12.01
C MET A 1 35.23 -64.17 -12.39
N MET A 2 36.21 -63.42 -12.90
CA MET A 2 36.69 -63.35 -14.29
C MET A 2 35.56 -63.14 -15.32
N LEU A 3 35.43 -61.89 -15.82
CA LEU A 3 35.64 -61.42 -17.22
C LEU A 3 34.87 -60.09 -17.42
N LYS A 4 35.59 -58.95 -17.57
CA LYS A 4 35.88 -58.22 -18.84
C LYS A 4 34.67 -57.44 -19.39
N GLY A 5 34.77 -56.17 -19.81
CA GLY A 5 35.93 -55.27 -19.92
C GLY A 5 35.58 -53.98 -20.69
N THR A 6 36.55 -53.05 -20.64
CA THR A 6 36.92 -51.99 -21.62
C THR A 6 35.88 -50.90 -21.95
N GLY A 7 36.11 -49.61 -21.70
CA GLY A 7 37.13 -48.67 -22.24
C GLY A 7 36.33 -47.41 -22.63
N THR A 8 36.76 -46.15 -22.49
CA THR A 8 37.96 -45.50 -23.03
C THR A 8 38.13 -44.10 -22.39
N LEU A 9 39.39 -43.67 -22.22
CA LEU A 9 39.88 -42.34 -21.79
C LEU A 9 39.99 -41.34 -22.96
N PHE A 10 40.36 -40.09 -22.61
CA PHE A 10 40.77 -38.89 -23.38
C PHE A 10 39.72 -37.76 -23.36
N ALA A 11 40.02 -36.47 -23.22
CA ALA A 11 41.21 -35.67 -22.92
C ALA A 11 40.75 -34.20 -22.77
N GLY A 12 41.60 -33.32 -22.24
CA GLY A 12 41.58 -31.90 -22.63
C GLY A 12 41.23 -30.91 -21.53
N GLU A 13 42.29 -30.43 -20.87
CA GLU A 13 42.36 -29.09 -20.29
C GLU A 13 42.19 -28.05 -21.41
N GLU A 14 41.50 -26.95 -21.15
CA GLU A 14 41.90 -25.65 -21.71
C GLU A 14 41.43 -24.52 -20.80
N GLU A 15 42.42 -23.72 -20.46
CA GLU A 15 42.48 -22.60 -19.53
C GLU A 15 42.27 -21.34 -20.38
N GLU A 16 41.11 -20.67 -20.28
CA GLU A 16 40.91 -19.39 -20.96
C GLU A 16 41.34 -18.25 -20.05
N THR A 17 42.50 -17.70 -20.40
CA THR A 17 43.14 -16.49 -19.88
C THR A 17 42.29 -15.25 -20.18
N GLU A 18 42.01 -14.45 -19.15
CA GLU A 18 41.47 -13.09 -19.29
C GLU A 18 42.58 -12.17 -19.83
N GLU A 19 42.47 -11.76 -21.10
CA GLU A 19 43.29 -10.72 -21.69
C GLU A 19 42.81 -9.33 -21.26
N GLU A 20 43.60 -8.69 -20.41
CA GLU A 20 43.49 -7.30 -19.99
C GLU A 20 43.95 -6.38 -21.14
N TYR A 21 43.00 -5.70 -21.79
CA TYR A 21 43.29 -4.67 -22.78
C TYR A 21 43.62 -3.34 -22.08
N ASP A 22 44.93 -3.07 -21.96
CA ASP A 22 45.51 -1.80 -21.53
C ASP A 22 45.51 -0.81 -22.71
N LEU A 23 44.60 0.17 -22.69
CA LEU A 23 44.58 1.26 -23.66
C LEU A 23 45.39 2.45 -23.12
N GLY A 24 46.57 2.60 -23.71
CA GLY A 24 47.57 3.61 -23.41
C GLY A 24 47.04 5.04 -23.37
N SER A 25 47.38 5.72 -22.28
CA SER A 25 47.20 7.16 -22.11
C SER A 25 48.36 7.90 -22.79
N SER A 26 48.06 8.58 -23.89
CA SER A 26 48.99 9.46 -24.60
C SER A 26 49.35 10.69 -23.77
N THR A 27 50.63 10.77 -23.39
CA THR A 27 51.34 11.96 -22.94
C THR A 27 51.17 13.13 -23.91
N THR A 28 50.67 14.26 -23.41
CA THR A 28 50.78 15.56 -24.09
C THR A 28 51.51 16.54 -23.17
N THR A 29 52.70 16.92 -23.62
CA THR A 29 53.64 17.89 -23.06
C THR A 29 53.28 19.30 -23.53
N VAL A 30 53.08 20.27 -22.63
CA VAL A 30 53.07 21.72 -22.92
C VAL A 30 53.62 22.48 -21.69
N PRO A 31 54.37 23.61 -21.83
CA PRO A 31 55.50 23.92 -20.98
C PRO A 31 55.25 24.97 -19.88
N SER A 32 56.23 25.00 -18.98
CA SER A 32 56.48 25.96 -17.90
C SER A 32 56.43 27.43 -18.32
N GLY A 33 55.77 28.24 -17.48
CA GLY A 33 55.82 29.70 -17.48
C GLY A 33 55.62 30.27 -16.07
N THR A 34 56.75 30.54 -15.42
CA THR A 34 57.06 31.54 -14.37
C THR A 34 55.97 32.32 -13.60
N SER A 35 56.17 32.32 -12.26
CA SER A 35 56.21 33.50 -11.36
C SER A 35 54.88 34.15 -10.94
N GLU A 36 54.48 33.96 -9.67
CA GLU A 36 54.55 34.96 -8.58
C GLU A 36 53.82 34.43 -7.32
N GLN A 37 54.54 34.35 -6.20
CA GLN A 37 54.01 34.35 -4.82
C GLN A 37 53.59 35.80 -4.44
N PRO A 38 52.95 36.12 -3.29
CA PRO A 38 52.74 35.33 -2.07
C PRO A 38 51.36 35.46 -1.37
N ALA A 39 51.08 34.57 -0.41
CA ALA A 39 50.71 34.90 0.98
C ALA A 39 50.32 33.62 1.74
N THR A 40 51.26 33.16 2.55
CA THR A 40 51.12 32.08 3.53
C THR A 40 50.39 32.57 4.78
N VAL A 41 49.30 31.89 5.16
CA VAL A 41 48.80 31.87 6.55
C VAL A 41 48.81 30.42 7.00
N THR A 42 49.47 30.23 8.14
CA THR A 42 49.76 28.99 8.85
C THR A 42 48.60 28.53 9.73
N ASP A 43 48.31 27.23 9.71
CA ASP A 43 47.96 26.34 10.84
C ASP A 43 47.29 25.10 10.23
N GLY A 44 47.68 23.85 10.48
CA GLY A 44 48.37 23.29 11.61
C GLY A 44 47.47 22.20 12.19
N THR A 45 47.44 20.98 11.61
CA THR A 45 46.98 19.80 12.37
C THR A 45 47.59 18.49 11.87
N ASN A 46 48.42 17.98 12.77
CA ASN A 46 49.05 16.68 12.92
C ASN A 46 48.10 15.48 12.66
N SER A 47 48.54 14.46 11.92
CA SER A 47 47.90 13.14 11.88
C SER A 47 48.97 12.06 11.86
N GLN A 48 49.06 11.32 12.97
CA GLN A 48 49.88 10.13 13.14
C GLN A 48 49.14 8.91 12.59
N ALA A 49 49.90 8.08 11.86
CA ALA A 49 49.53 6.76 11.39
C ALA A 49 49.96 5.68 12.39
N ILE A 50 49.13 4.65 12.60
CA ILE A 50 49.49 3.35 13.22
C ILE A 50 48.71 2.23 12.50
N PRO A 51 49.27 1.02 12.31
CA PRO A 51 49.02 0.17 11.16
C PRO A 51 48.09 -1.02 11.40
N ALA A 52 47.79 -1.69 10.28
CA ALA A 52 47.00 -2.89 10.11
C ALA A 52 47.58 -4.14 10.79
N ALA A 53 46.69 -5.01 11.28
CA ALA A 53 46.99 -6.40 11.61
C ALA A 53 45.86 -7.31 11.11
N THR A 54 46.26 -8.32 10.35
CA THR A 54 45.49 -9.40 9.73
C THR A 54 45.31 -10.56 10.72
N LEU A 55 44.15 -11.22 10.76
CA LEU A 55 44.08 -12.66 11.07
C LEU A 55 42.75 -13.28 10.59
N GLU A 56 42.86 -14.38 9.84
CA GLU A 56 41.78 -15.27 9.43
C GLU A 56 41.54 -16.35 10.50
N THR A 57 40.29 -16.81 10.71
CA THR A 57 39.88 -18.23 10.60
C THR A 57 38.41 -18.53 10.98
N SER A 58 37.73 -19.21 10.05
CA SER A 58 36.68 -20.26 10.16
C SER A 58 35.20 -19.92 10.49
N PRO A 59 34.24 -20.72 9.96
CA PRO A 59 32.82 -20.41 9.97
C PRO A 59 32.04 -21.27 10.97
N ASP A 60 31.17 -20.64 11.78
CA ASP A 60 30.14 -21.38 12.51
C ASP A 60 28.78 -20.69 12.41
N THR A 61 27.78 -21.52 12.13
CA THR A 61 26.40 -21.20 11.86
C THR A 61 25.58 -21.26 13.14
N ASP A 62 25.10 -20.11 13.64
CA ASP A 62 23.78 -20.00 14.28
C ASP A 62 23.42 -18.53 14.49
N ALA A 63 22.53 -18.00 13.65
CA ALA A 63 22.06 -16.61 13.75
C ALA A 63 20.57 -16.54 13.40
N GLU A 64 19.72 -16.87 14.37
CA GLU A 64 18.37 -16.32 14.42
C GLU A 64 17.87 -16.28 15.88
N LEU A 65 17.64 -15.05 16.35
CA LEU A 65 17.22 -14.61 17.70
C LEU A 65 18.34 -14.46 18.73
N GLU A 66 19.31 -13.59 18.44
CA GLU A 66 20.05 -12.93 19.51
C GLU A 66 19.09 -12.06 20.34
N PRO A 67 19.09 -12.16 21.67
CA PRO A 67 18.39 -11.24 22.55
C PRO A 67 19.00 -9.83 22.41
N ASP A 68 18.15 -8.81 22.51
CA ASP A 68 18.56 -7.41 22.45
C ASP A 68 19.55 -7.10 23.59
N PHE A 69 20.51 -6.20 23.36
CA PHE A 69 21.64 -5.96 24.28
C PHE A 69 21.22 -5.49 25.68
N ASP A 70 19.98 -5.01 25.85
CA ASP A 70 19.41 -4.63 27.14
C ASP A 70 19.08 -5.83 28.06
N ASP A 71 19.00 -7.06 27.53
CA ASP A 71 18.78 -8.28 28.32
C ASP A 71 20.07 -8.85 28.95
N ALA A 72 21.25 -8.39 28.53
CA ALA A 72 22.54 -8.86 29.07
C ALA A 72 22.95 -8.16 30.38
N ALA A 73 22.37 -6.99 30.68
CA ALA A 73 22.76 -6.18 31.83
C ALA A 73 22.35 -6.77 33.19
N GLY A 74 21.43 -7.75 33.24
CA GLY A 74 20.99 -8.40 34.48
C GLY A 74 21.87 -9.57 34.95
N VAL A 75 22.85 -10.00 34.15
CA VAL A 75 23.63 -11.23 34.44
C VAL A 75 24.83 -10.98 35.35
N ALA A 76 25.31 -9.72 35.46
CA ALA A 76 26.49 -9.38 36.24
C ALA A 76 26.25 -9.37 37.78
N GLU A 77 25.01 -9.25 38.25
CA GLU A 77 24.69 -9.20 39.70
C GLU A 77 24.35 -10.58 40.31
N ALA A 78 24.29 -11.65 39.51
CA ALA A 78 23.93 -13.00 40.00
C ALA A 78 25.12 -13.84 40.49
N SER A 79 26.35 -13.32 40.46
CA SER A 79 27.59 -14.07 40.74
C SER A 79 27.85 -14.37 42.23
N ASN A 80 26.96 -13.96 43.15
CA ASN A 80 27.13 -14.16 44.60
C ASN A 80 26.20 -15.19 45.27
N PHE A 81 25.42 -15.98 44.51
CA PHE A 81 24.62 -17.08 45.09
C PHE A 81 25.07 -18.44 44.56
N SER A 82 25.98 -19.10 45.30
CA SER A 82 26.44 -20.45 44.96
C SER A 82 25.41 -21.53 45.38
N ASN A 83 25.37 -22.61 44.60
CA ASN A 83 24.73 -23.91 44.86
C ASN A 83 23.21 -24.09 44.59
N LYS A 84 22.66 -23.52 43.52
CA LYS A 84 21.38 -24.02 42.95
C LYS A 84 21.56 -24.50 41.52
N ALA A 85 20.90 -25.61 41.18
CA ALA A 85 20.95 -26.24 39.86
C ALA A 85 20.64 -25.23 38.74
N PRO A 86 21.28 -25.35 37.55
CA PRO A 86 21.10 -24.42 36.45
C PRO A 86 19.61 -24.34 36.07
N TYR A 87 19.06 -23.14 36.14
CA TYR A 87 17.68 -22.86 35.82
C TYR A 87 17.43 -23.03 34.31
N ASP A 88 16.49 -23.88 33.91
CA ASP A 88 16.07 -24.01 32.51
C ASP A 88 15.22 -22.78 32.13
N PRO A 89 15.65 -21.92 31.19
CA PRO A 89 14.94 -20.70 30.84
C PRO A 89 13.84 -20.92 29.80
N TRP A 90 13.53 -22.17 29.41
CA TRP A 90 12.54 -22.49 28.39
C TRP A 90 11.24 -23.05 28.98
N VAL A 91 10.12 -22.79 28.32
CA VAL A 91 8.80 -23.40 28.59
C VAL A 91 8.20 -23.90 27.29
N VAL A 92 7.43 -24.99 27.33
CA VAL A 92 6.75 -25.52 26.15
C VAL A 92 5.33 -24.94 26.08
N VAL A 93 5.04 -24.17 25.04
CA VAL A 93 3.70 -23.63 24.73
C VAL A 93 3.29 -24.19 23.37
N ASP A 94 2.16 -24.90 23.31
CA ASP A 94 1.65 -25.55 22.08
C ASP A 94 2.67 -26.45 21.38
N GLY A 95 3.44 -27.22 22.17
CA GLY A 95 4.48 -28.12 21.66
C GLY A 95 5.76 -27.44 21.18
N LYS A 96 5.88 -26.11 21.30
CA LYS A 96 7.09 -25.34 20.94
C LYS A 96 7.79 -24.82 22.19
N LYS A 97 9.12 -24.96 22.26
CA LYS A 97 9.93 -24.34 23.32
C LYS A 97 10.01 -22.84 23.07
N VAL A 98 9.49 -22.06 24.00
CA VAL A 98 9.50 -20.59 24.00
C VAL A 98 10.27 -20.13 25.25
N HIS A 99 11.07 -19.09 25.12
CA HIS A 99 11.83 -18.57 26.24
C HIS A 99 10.88 -18.00 27.31
N LYS A 100 11.15 -18.28 28.59
CA LYS A 100 10.33 -17.82 29.71
C LYS A 100 10.16 -16.30 29.72
N ALA A 101 11.19 -15.53 29.34
CA ALA A 101 11.08 -14.08 29.21
C ALA A 101 10.09 -13.65 28.10
N THR A 102 10.01 -14.38 26.98
CA THR A 102 9.06 -14.09 25.90
C THR A 102 7.63 -14.42 26.31
N VAL A 103 7.43 -15.55 26.99
CA VAL A 103 6.12 -15.92 27.56
C VAL A 103 5.72 -14.91 28.63
N LEU A 104 6.63 -14.58 29.55
CA LEU A 104 6.40 -13.55 30.54
C LEU A 104 6.08 -12.23 29.86
N ARG A 105 6.77 -11.78 28.81
CA ARG A 105 6.43 -10.53 28.08
C ARG A 105 5.06 -10.57 27.43
N LEU A 106 4.64 -11.72 26.87
CA LEU A 106 3.31 -11.87 26.27
C LEU A 106 2.20 -11.83 27.33
N TYR A 107 2.44 -12.45 28.49
CA TYR A 107 1.48 -12.50 29.61
C TYR A 107 1.59 -11.31 30.58
N SER A 108 2.72 -10.61 30.57
CA SER A 108 2.97 -9.39 31.33
C SER A 108 2.66 -8.15 30.51
N ASN A 109 2.53 -8.19 29.18
CA ASN A 109 2.00 -7.04 28.45
C ASN A 109 0.60 -6.58 28.93
N PRO A 110 -0.31 -7.47 29.38
CA PRO A 110 -1.53 -7.06 30.07
C PRO A 110 -1.40 -6.83 31.59
N LEU A 111 -0.27 -7.17 32.23
CA LEU A 111 -0.07 -7.07 33.71
C LEU A 111 1.04 -6.09 34.16
N ALA A 112 1.94 -5.68 33.26
CA ALA A 112 2.95 -4.64 33.41
C ALA A 112 2.47 -3.30 32.84
N ALA A 113 1.30 -3.28 32.19
CA ALA A 113 0.42 -2.12 32.26
C ALA A 113 -0.26 -2.14 33.65
N SER A 114 0.51 -1.84 34.70
CA SER A 114 -0.05 -1.42 35.99
C SER A 114 -0.87 -0.11 35.88
N ASP A 115 -0.92 0.48 34.68
CA ASP A 115 -1.67 1.69 34.32
C ASP A 115 -2.78 1.37 33.31
N SER A 116 -3.79 0.61 33.72
CA SER A 116 -4.94 0.34 32.84
C SER A 116 -5.87 1.56 32.77
N LYS A 117 -5.57 2.51 31.88
CA LYS A 117 -6.38 3.71 31.56
C LYS A 117 -7.60 3.40 30.67
N ASP A 118 -8.04 2.15 30.68
CA ASP A 118 -9.12 1.61 29.85
C ASP A 118 -10.43 2.34 30.15
N ARG A 119 -11.01 2.98 29.13
CA ARG A 119 -12.24 3.74 29.25
C ARG A 119 -13.39 2.90 29.79
N LEU A 120 -13.49 1.61 29.45
CA LEU A 120 -14.51 0.72 30.03
C LEU A 120 -14.27 0.54 31.54
N LYS A 121 -13.00 0.45 31.98
CA LYS A 121 -12.68 0.43 33.42
C LYS A 121 -12.96 1.77 34.07
N ARG A 122 -12.67 2.90 33.43
CA ARG A 122 -13.01 4.24 33.95
C ARG A 122 -14.51 4.39 34.18
N VAL A 123 -15.32 3.93 33.22
CA VAL A 123 -16.78 3.97 33.31
C VAL A 123 -17.31 3.07 34.42
N ARG A 124 -16.62 1.98 34.74
CA ARG A 124 -16.90 1.14 35.92
C ARG A 124 -16.50 1.79 37.26
N GLY A 125 -16.07 3.06 37.27
CA GLY A 125 -15.69 3.78 38.47
C GLY A 125 -14.27 3.46 38.97
N TYR A 126 -13.45 2.74 38.19
CA TYR A 126 -12.03 2.65 38.48
C TYR A 126 -11.40 4.01 38.18
N SER A 127 -11.04 4.76 39.22
CA SER A 127 -10.33 6.03 39.09
C SER A 127 -9.04 5.80 38.30
N GLN A 128 -8.71 6.70 37.36
CA GLN A 128 -7.32 6.84 36.95
C GLN A 128 -6.51 7.08 38.23
N TYR A 129 -5.57 6.20 38.55
CA TYR A 129 -4.63 6.54 39.62
C TYR A 129 -3.97 7.85 39.22
N ASN A 130 -4.05 8.84 40.10
CA ASN A 130 -3.36 10.12 39.95
C ASN A 130 -1.87 9.80 39.86
N GLU A 131 -1.37 9.64 38.64
CA GLU A 131 0.04 9.76 38.34
C GLU A 131 0.39 11.19 38.73
N THR A 132 0.98 11.36 39.90
CA THR A 132 1.63 12.61 40.26
C THR A 132 2.70 12.82 39.19
N VAL A 133 2.40 13.63 38.17
CA VAL A 133 3.30 13.92 37.06
C VAL A 133 4.48 14.69 37.62
N ILE A 134 5.46 13.97 38.17
CA ILE A 134 6.74 14.51 38.59
C ILE A 134 7.57 14.66 37.32
N GLY A 135 7.56 15.86 36.74
CA GLY A 135 8.73 16.38 36.02
C GLY A 135 8.77 16.29 34.50
N VAL A 136 7.67 16.09 33.79
CA VAL A 136 7.65 16.47 32.36
C VAL A 136 7.38 17.97 32.28
N PRO A 137 8.29 18.80 31.75
CA PRO A 137 8.02 20.24 31.59
C PRO A 137 6.78 20.37 30.71
N ALA A 138 5.71 20.86 31.31
CA ALA A 138 4.46 21.15 30.65
C ALA A 138 4.78 22.00 29.42
N VAL A 139 4.60 21.41 28.24
CA VAL A 139 4.46 22.20 27.01
C VAL A 139 3.13 22.90 27.17
N ASN A 140 3.14 24.07 27.81
CA ASN A 140 2.07 25.04 28.03
C ASN A 140 0.67 24.58 27.54
N ALA A 141 0.07 23.61 28.22
CA ALA A 141 -1.37 23.44 28.18
C ALA A 141 -1.91 24.64 28.95
N SER A 142 -2.31 25.66 28.18
CA SER A 142 -2.87 26.91 28.65
C SER A 142 -3.86 26.67 29.79
N LEU A 143 -3.86 27.61 30.73
CA LEU A 143 -4.81 27.81 31.83
C LEU A 143 -6.27 27.88 31.32
N GLY A 144 -6.82 26.74 30.89
CA GLY A 144 -8.24 26.56 30.61
C GLY A 144 -9.02 26.63 31.92
N ASN A 145 -10.23 27.19 31.83
CA ASN A 145 -11.12 27.37 32.96
C ASN A 145 -11.52 25.99 33.52
N PRO A 146 -11.29 25.67 34.81
CA PRO A 146 -11.57 24.33 35.37
C PRO A 146 -13.05 23.91 35.34
N ASN A 147 -13.93 24.78 34.86
CA ASN A 147 -15.36 24.51 34.68
C ASN A 147 -15.74 24.07 33.25
N GLU A 148 -14.85 24.22 32.26
CA GLU A 148 -15.05 23.60 30.95
C GLU A 148 -14.49 22.18 31.03
N VAL A 149 -15.38 21.19 31.11
CA VAL A 149 -15.02 19.78 30.92
C VAL A 149 -14.72 19.63 29.44
N ASP A 150 -13.52 20.02 29.05
CA ASP A 150 -13.03 19.81 27.70
C ASP A 150 -13.12 18.31 27.39
N ASP A 151 -13.72 17.95 26.26
CA ASP A 151 -13.74 16.58 25.79
C ASP A 151 -12.29 16.15 25.50
N VAL A 152 -11.70 15.38 26.42
CA VAL A 152 -10.34 14.86 26.29
C VAL A 152 -10.39 13.46 25.70
N VAL A 153 -9.69 13.30 24.58
CA VAL A 153 -9.41 12.01 23.94
C VAL A 153 -8.22 11.38 24.60
N CYS A 154 -8.33 10.10 24.97
CA CYS A 154 -7.24 9.34 25.55
C CYS A 154 -6.82 8.17 24.65
N VAL A 155 -5.60 7.68 24.85
CA VAL A 155 -5.23 6.33 24.40
C VAL A 155 -6.23 5.33 25.02
N GLN A 156 -6.60 4.31 24.23
CA GLN A 156 -7.65 3.30 24.46
C GLN A 156 -9.09 3.76 24.22
N ASP A 157 -9.32 5.03 23.88
CA ASP A 157 -10.67 5.47 23.48
C ASP A 157 -11.02 4.96 22.06
N PRO A 158 -12.31 4.65 21.80
CA PRO A 158 -12.78 4.30 20.48
C PRO A 158 -12.88 5.54 19.57
N ALA A 159 -12.55 5.37 18.30
CA ALA A 159 -12.63 6.39 17.26
C ALA A 159 -12.99 5.75 15.92
N LEU A 160 -13.31 6.57 14.92
CA LEU A 160 -13.62 6.12 13.56
C LEU A 160 -12.67 6.72 12.54
N THR A 161 -12.37 5.95 11.51
CA THR A 161 -11.62 6.42 10.34
C THR A 161 -12.05 5.65 9.10
N LEU A 162 -11.60 6.09 7.92
CA LEU A 162 -11.79 5.36 6.68
C LEU A 162 -10.54 4.54 6.34
N VAL A 163 -10.74 3.33 5.82
CA VAL A 163 -9.66 2.44 5.40
C VAL A 163 -9.97 1.82 4.04
N ARG A 164 -8.94 1.42 3.30
CA ARG A 164 -9.11 0.70 2.04
C ARG A 164 -9.07 -0.80 2.27
N CYS A 165 -10.12 -1.50 1.83
CA CYS A 165 -10.16 -2.96 1.80
C CYS A 165 -10.66 -3.41 0.44
N ASN A 166 -9.97 -4.34 -0.22
CA ASN A 166 -10.34 -4.85 -1.56
C ASN A 166 -10.67 -3.75 -2.58
N LYS A 167 -9.84 -2.70 -2.66
CA LYS A 167 -10.00 -1.54 -3.56
C LYS A 167 -11.24 -0.67 -3.30
N LYS A 168 -11.99 -0.91 -2.22
CA LYS A 168 -13.09 -0.05 -1.76
C LYS A 168 -12.73 0.64 -0.45
N VAL A 169 -13.42 1.74 -0.14
CA VAL A 169 -13.25 2.49 1.09
C VAL A 169 -14.36 2.10 2.07
N PHE A 170 -13.98 1.76 3.30
CA PHE A 170 -14.90 1.36 4.36
C PHE A 170 -14.64 2.16 5.64
N LEU A 171 -15.69 2.40 6.41
CA LEU A 171 -15.59 2.85 7.79
C LEU A 171 -14.97 1.75 8.66
N ALA A 172 -14.02 2.13 9.50
CA ALA A 172 -13.45 1.28 10.53
C ALA A 172 -13.62 1.94 11.90
N VAL A 173 -14.19 1.18 12.84
CA VAL A 173 -14.16 1.54 14.26
C VAL A 173 -12.89 0.96 14.85
N PHE A 174 -12.10 1.79 15.51
CA PHE A 174 -10.79 1.39 16.01
C PHE A 174 -10.55 1.93 17.42
N GLN A 175 -9.67 1.25 18.16
CA GLN A 175 -9.18 1.74 19.42
C GLN A 175 -7.87 2.50 19.21
N ILE A 176 -7.77 3.70 19.80
CA ILE A 176 -6.55 4.50 19.78
C ILE A 176 -5.47 3.77 20.59
N LEU A 177 -4.36 3.42 19.94
CA LEU A 177 -3.20 2.78 20.59
C LEU A 177 -2.10 3.78 20.95
N GLY A 178 -2.07 4.93 20.28
CA GLY A 178 -1.08 5.96 20.57
C GLY A 178 -1.40 7.27 19.87
N LEU A 179 -1.11 8.37 20.56
CA LEU A 179 -1.27 9.73 20.07
C LEU A 179 0.11 10.38 19.96
N ARG A 180 0.33 11.14 18.89
CA ARG A 180 1.56 11.92 18.69
C ARG A 180 1.24 13.32 18.19
N ILE A 181 1.94 14.31 18.74
CA ILE A 181 1.89 15.72 18.34
C ILE A 181 3.32 16.17 18.10
N ASP A 182 3.61 16.73 16.92
CA ASP A 182 4.97 17.14 16.54
C ASP A 182 6.02 16.02 16.72
N GLY A 183 5.59 14.78 16.47
CA GLY A 183 6.41 13.58 16.63
C GLY A 183 6.61 13.11 18.09
N LYS A 184 6.13 13.85 19.09
CA LYS A 184 6.19 13.46 20.51
C LYS A 184 4.97 12.65 20.90
N SER A 185 5.17 11.54 21.62
CA SER A 185 4.06 10.72 22.12
C SER A 185 3.35 11.42 23.27
N VAL A 186 2.02 11.46 23.20
CA VAL A 186 1.16 11.97 24.27
C VAL A 186 0.14 10.90 24.67
N GLN A 187 -0.37 10.97 25.90
CA GLN A 187 -1.37 10.02 26.42
C GLN A 187 -2.81 10.48 26.18
N SER A 188 -2.99 11.79 26.04
CA SER A 188 -4.30 12.41 25.85
C SER A 188 -4.17 13.68 25.02
N LEU A 189 -5.28 14.07 24.39
CA LEU A 189 -5.40 15.24 23.54
C LEU A 189 -6.82 15.81 23.65
N THR A 190 -6.95 17.12 23.73
CA THR A 190 -8.27 17.77 23.63
C THR A 190 -8.91 17.48 22.28
N ALA A 191 -10.22 17.21 22.25
CA ALA A 191 -10.94 16.88 21.03
C ALA A 191 -10.73 17.93 19.92
N THR A 192 -10.66 19.21 20.28
CA THR A 192 -10.39 20.33 19.36
C THR A 192 -9.05 20.23 18.64
N HIS A 193 -8.04 19.67 19.29
CA HIS A 193 -6.70 19.54 18.71
C HIS A 193 -6.56 18.30 17.82
N ILE A 194 -7.51 17.35 17.83
CA ILE A 194 -7.33 16.10 17.09
C ILE A 194 -7.18 16.34 15.59
N HIS A 195 -7.83 17.36 15.04
CA HIS A 195 -7.78 17.65 13.62
C HIS A 195 -6.56 18.49 13.20
N GLU A 196 -5.66 18.82 14.12
CA GLU A 196 -4.45 19.55 13.77
C GLU A 196 -3.54 18.73 12.83
N PRO A 197 -2.87 19.38 11.85
CA PRO A 197 -2.11 18.68 10.82
C PRO A 197 -0.87 17.94 11.33
N ASN A 198 -0.35 18.33 12.50
CA ASN A 198 0.77 17.72 13.20
C ASN A 198 0.37 16.54 14.09
N VAL A 199 -0.93 16.27 14.23
CA VAL A 199 -1.43 15.14 15.00
C VAL A 199 -1.38 13.86 14.18
N ARG A 200 -0.85 12.82 14.82
CA ARG A 200 -0.73 11.47 14.28
C ARG A 200 -1.29 10.45 15.26
N ILE A 201 -2.11 9.55 14.75
CA ILE A 201 -2.82 8.56 15.56
C ILE A 201 -2.43 7.16 15.09
N ASN A 202 -2.18 6.27 16.05
CA ASN A 202 -2.03 4.84 15.83
C ASN A 202 -3.29 4.15 16.34
N GLY A 203 -3.76 3.14 15.61
CA GLY A 203 -5.03 2.49 15.95
C GLY A 203 -5.06 1.02 15.57
N GLN A 204 -6.00 0.29 16.18
CA GLN A 204 -6.32 -1.08 15.81
C GLN A 204 -7.82 -1.26 15.62
N ILE A 205 -8.20 -1.84 14.49
CA ILE A 205 -9.61 -2.07 14.15
C ILE A 205 -10.26 -3.05 15.14
N MET A 206 -11.39 -2.63 15.68
CA MET A 206 -12.23 -3.40 16.59
C MET A 206 -13.14 -4.34 15.80
N LYS A 207 -13.38 -5.55 16.32
CA LYS A 207 -14.32 -6.50 15.71
C LYS A 207 -15.74 -6.25 16.20
N LEU A 208 -16.59 -5.80 15.29
CA LEU A 208 -18.01 -5.55 15.58
C LEU A 208 -18.86 -6.73 15.10
N GLY A 209 -19.95 -6.99 15.81
CA GLY A 209 -20.99 -7.93 15.40
C GLY A 209 -22.38 -7.29 15.53
N ILE A 210 -23.33 -7.75 14.73
CA ILE A 210 -24.71 -7.27 14.78
C ILE A 210 -25.45 -7.90 15.96
N LEU A 211 -26.13 -7.06 16.74
CA LEU A 211 -26.98 -7.47 17.87
C LEU A 211 -28.31 -8.03 17.40
N ASN A 212 -29.01 -7.29 16.54
CA ASN A 212 -30.36 -7.59 16.08
C ASN A 212 -30.54 -7.16 14.62
N ASN A 213 -31.33 -7.94 13.88
CA ASN A 213 -31.62 -7.72 12.46
C ASN A 213 -32.76 -6.72 12.26
N SER A 214 -33.41 -6.26 13.34
CA SER A 214 -34.61 -5.43 13.24
C SER A 214 -34.35 -3.99 12.76
N HIS A 215 -33.08 -3.62 12.49
CA HIS A 215 -32.61 -2.31 12.00
C HIS A 215 -33.46 -1.13 12.51
N GLN A 216 -33.73 -1.11 13.82
CA GLN A 216 -34.50 -0.01 14.40
C GLN A 216 -33.56 1.20 14.46
N PRO A 217 -33.92 2.33 13.82
CA PRO A 217 -33.01 3.45 13.60
C PRO A 217 -32.45 4.02 14.92
N ASP A 218 -33.23 3.95 15.99
CA ASP A 218 -32.88 4.49 17.31
C ASP A 218 -32.13 3.50 18.22
N SER A 219 -32.10 2.22 17.87
CA SER A 219 -31.45 1.19 18.69
C SER A 219 -30.00 0.96 18.25
N ALA A 220 -29.11 0.73 19.22
CA ALA A 220 -27.78 0.24 18.90
C ALA A 220 -27.87 -1.19 18.36
N ASP A 221 -27.32 -1.41 17.19
CA ASP A 221 -27.39 -2.67 16.45
C ASP A 221 -26.01 -3.27 16.17
N TRP A 222 -24.93 -2.57 16.52
CA TRP A 222 -23.56 -3.09 16.49
C TRP A 222 -22.95 -3.13 17.88
N GLU A 223 -22.25 -4.22 18.19
CA GLU A 223 -21.57 -4.45 19.46
C GLU A 223 -20.12 -4.82 19.22
N TRP A 224 -19.20 -4.23 19.99
CA TRP A 224 -17.83 -4.70 20.03
C TRP A 224 -17.75 -6.03 20.77
N ASN A 225 -17.20 -7.07 20.13
CA ASN A 225 -17.13 -8.41 20.72
C ASN A 225 -15.94 -8.60 21.70
N GLY A 226 -15.22 -7.53 22.03
CA GLY A 226 -14.05 -7.58 22.91
C GLY A 226 -12.73 -7.97 22.24
N SER A 227 -12.71 -8.13 20.92
CA SER A 227 -11.52 -8.53 20.18
C SER A 227 -11.18 -7.58 19.03
N PHE A 228 -9.96 -7.72 18.51
CA PHE A 228 -9.40 -6.85 17.49
C PHE A 228 -8.99 -7.64 16.25
N GLU A 229 -8.93 -6.96 15.12
CA GLU A 229 -8.36 -7.51 13.90
C GLU A 229 -6.85 -7.70 14.03
N ALA A 230 -6.36 -8.90 13.73
CA ALA A 230 -4.95 -9.29 13.98
C ALA A 230 -3.94 -8.58 13.07
N GLN A 231 -4.35 -8.18 11.86
CA GLN A 231 -3.49 -7.56 10.84
C GLN A 231 -3.95 -6.16 10.44
N SER A 232 -4.77 -5.53 11.27
CA SER A 232 -5.38 -4.23 10.96
C SER A 232 -4.98 -3.17 11.98
N THR A 233 -3.71 -3.16 12.35
CA THR A 233 -3.10 -2.00 12.99
C THR A 233 -2.66 -1.05 11.90
N PHE A 234 -3.01 0.22 12.04
CA PHE A 234 -2.48 1.27 11.19
C PHE A 234 -1.70 2.26 12.05
N GLN A 235 -0.65 2.79 11.44
CA GLN A 235 0.28 3.69 12.11
C GLN A 235 0.22 5.06 11.45
N SER A 236 0.25 6.09 12.29
CA SER A 236 0.46 7.47 11.89
C SER A 236 -0.59 7.98 10.90
N ILE A 237 -1.87 7.65 11.11
CA ILE A 237 -2.96 8.32 10.39
C ILE A 237 -3.05 9.78 10.85
N GLU A 238 -3.44 10.67 9.94
CA GLU A 238 -3.56 12.10 10.27
C GLU A 238 -4.82 12.31 11.12
N GLY A 239 -4.71 13.14 12.16
CA GLY A 239 -5.82 13.27 13.10
C GLY A 239 -7.09 13.88 12.48
N HIS A 240 -6.98 14.66 11.39
CA HIS A 240 -8.16 15.12 10.63
C HIS A 240 -8.90 14.02 9.87
N TRP A 241 -8.33 12.81 9.74
CA TRP A 241 -9.03 11.63 9.18
C TRP A 241 -9.75 10.79 10.23
N VAL A 242 -9.72 11.26 11.48
CA VAL A 242 -10.34 10.57 12.60
C VAL A 242 -11.56 11.35 13.03
N GLU A 243 -12.66 10.64 13.24
CA GLU A 243 -13.82 11.16 13.93
C GLU A 243 -13.89 10.54 15.33
N LEU A 244 -14.09 11.40 16.32
CA LEU A 244 -14.26 10.98 17.69
C LEU A 244 -15.68 10.51 17.92
N VAL A 245 -15.84 9.45 18.70
CA VAL A 245 -17.14 8.93 19.06
C VAL A 245 -17.21 8.69 20.54
N ASN A 246 -18.38 8.99 21.11
CA ASN A 246 -18.72 8.67 22.47
C ASN A 246 -19.74 7.52 22.47
N PRO A 247 -19.31 6.27 22.22
CA PRO A 247 -20.25 5.17 22.09
C PRO A 247 -20.94 4.89 23.42
N VAL A 248 -22.18 4.47 23.31
CA VAL A 248 -22.97 3.98 24.45
C VAL A 248 -22.31 2.71 24.97
N ILE A 249 -22.29 2.59 26.30
CA ILE A 249 -21.75 1.42 26.99
C ILE A 249 -22.91 0.57 27.49
N GLN A 250 -22.90 -0.71 27.14
CA GLN A 250 -23.91 -1.69 27.55
C GLN A 250 -23.22 -3.01 27.95
N GLN A 251 -23.92 -3.88 28.66
CA GLN A 251 -23.42 -5.22 28.92
C GLN A 251 -23.44 -6.04 27.63
N ALA A 252 -22.31 -6.67 27.30
CA ALA A 252 -22.18 -7.47 26.11
C ALA A 252 -23.19 -8.61 26.13
N SER A 253 -23.99 -8.67 25.08
CA SER A 253 -25.01 -9.70 24.90
C SER A 253 -24.43 -11.00 24.33
N ARG A 254 -23.28 -10.93 23.64
CA ARG A 254 -22.67 -12.04 22.93
C ARG A 254 -21.14 -12.06 23.06
N GLY A 255 -20.54 -13.18 22.68
CA GLY A 255 -19.09 -13.35 22.59
C GLY A 255 -18.40 -13.66 23.91
N ARG A 256 -17.05 -13.56 23.91
CA ARG A 256 -16.22 -13.93 25.07
C ARG A 256 -16.44 -13.05 26.30
N ASN A 257 -16.97 -11.85 26.09
CA ASN A 257 -17.17 -10.85 27.13
C ASN A 257 -18.63 -10.76 27.59
N THR A 258 -19.48 -11.76 27.30
CA THR A 258 -20.90 -11.75 27.68
C THR A 258 -21.08 -11.36 29.17
N GLY A 259 -21.94 -10.37 29.42
CA GLY A 259 -22.19 -9.80 30.75
C GLY A 259 -21.20 -8.71 31.21
N GLN A 260 -20.14 -8.45 30.46
CA GLN A 260 -19.20 -7.36 30.71
C GLN A 260 -19.57 -6.13 29.89
N ASP A 261 -19.33 -4.93 30.43
CA ASP A 261 -19.49 -3.70 29.66
C ASP A 261 -18.68 -3.71 28.36
N THR A 262 -19.32 -3.30 27.28
CA THR A 262 -18.77 -3.17 25.94
C THR A 262 -19.34 -1.93 25.26
N TYR A 263 -18.79 -1.60 24.09
CA TYR A 263 -19.27 -0.50 23.26
C TYR A 263 -20.34 -0.99 22.29
N VAL A 264 -21.40 -0.19 22.17
CA VAL A 264 -22.43 -0.38 21.15
C VAL A 264 -22.57 0.86 20.28
N PHE A 265 -22.90 0.65 19.01
CA PHE A 265 -22.98 1.68 17.98
C PHE A 265 -24.30 1.56 17.22
N ARG A 266 -24.81 2.69 16.72
CA ARG A 266 -26.01 2.75 15.88
C ARG A 266 -25.62 2.80 14.41
N THR A 267 -26.28 2.01 13.57
CA THR A 267 -26.06 2.02 12.11
C THR A 267 -26.29 3.40 11.49
N ALA A 268 -27.25 4.19 11.98
CA ALA A 268 -27.49 5.56 11.50
C ALA A 268 -26.27 6.48 11.76
N GLU A 269 -25.73 6.45 12.98
CA GLU A 269 -24.56 7.25 13.38
C GLU A 269 -23.31 6.84 12.60
N LEU A 270 -23.05 5.53 12.47
CA LEU A 270 -21.91 5.03 11.70
C LEU A 270 -21.98 5.44 10.23
N ARG A 271 -23.17 5.37 9.61
CA ARG A 271 -23.38 5.83 8.23
C ARG A 271 -23.15 7.33 8.08
N ALA A 272 -23.68 8.14 9.00
CA ALA A 272 -23.51 9.60 8.97
C ALA A 272 -22.04 9.99 9.12
N ILE A 273 -21.32 9.40 10.08
CA ILE A 273 -19.89 9.64 10.28
C ILE A 273 -19.07 9.19 9.06
N ALA A 274 -19.42 8.05 8.45
CA ALA A 274 -18.75 7.59 7.24
C ALA A 274 -18.91 8.57 6.06
N ALA A 275 -20.10 9.14 5.88
CA ALA A 275 -20.34 10.17 4.86
C ALA A 275 -19.56 11.46 5.15
N LEU A 276 -19.58 11.95 6.40
CA LEU A 276 -18.81 13.12 6.83
C LEU A 276 -17.31 12.95 6.62
N LEU A 277 -16.77 11.78 7.01
CA LEU A 277 -15.36 11.47 6.79
C LEU A 277 -15.04 11.39 5.31
N GLN A 278 -15.91 10.77 4.50
CA GLN A 278 -15.71 10.62 3.05
C GLN A 278 -15.59 11.98 2.36
N GLU A 279 -16.47 12.92 2.69
CA GLU A 279 -16.41 14.30 2.20
C GLU A 279 -15.13 15.00 2.66
N ARG A 280 -14.79 14.87 3.95
CA ARG A 280 -13.59 15.51 4.53
C ARG A 280 -12.28 15.04 3.89
N ILE A 281 -12.20 13.78 3.48
CA ILE A 281 -10.97 13.20 2.88
C ILE A 281 -11.03 13.10 1.36
N GLU A 282 -11.99 13.76 0.71
CA GLU A 282 -12.14 13.71 -0.73
C GLU A 282 -10.83 14.13 -1.42
N GLY A 283 -10.33 13.29 -2.34
CA GLY A 283 -9.03 13.45 -3.00
C GLY A 283 -7.84 12.76 -2.30
N ASP A 284 -7.96 12.45 -1.01
CA ASP A 284 -6.92 11.85 -0.19
C ASP A 284 -7.10 10.35 0.09
N PHE A 285 -8.10 9.70 -0.55
CA PHE A 285 -8.37 8.25 -0.41
C PHE A 285 -7.15 7.36 -0.64
N HIS A 286 -6.22 7.82 -1.47
CA HIS A 286 -4.98 7.12 -1.77
C HIS A 286 -4.06 6.91 -0.57
N ARG A 287 -4.18 7.79 0.42
CA ARG A 287 -3.38 7.82 1.64
C ARG A 287 -3.99 6.98 2.76
N LEU A 288 -5.23 6.55 2.60
CA LEU A 288 -5.90 5.67 3.55
C LEU A 288 -5.13 4.37 3.72
N ALA A 289 -5.09 3.93 4.98
CA ALA A 289 -4.48 2.65 5.35
C ALA A 289 -5.12 1.51 4.56
N GLY A 290 -4.28 0.67 3.93
CA GLY A 290 -4.73 -0.55 3.29
C GLY A 290 -4.87 -1.65 4.33
N VAL A 291 -6.04 -2.27 4.41
CA VAL A 291 -6.38 -3.33 5.35
C VAL A 291 -6.79 -4.58 4.56
N SER A 292 -6.18 -5.71 4.90
CA SER A 292 -6.55 -7.00 4.33
C SER A 292 -7.96 -7.39 4.78
N GLN A 293 -8.72 -7.98 3.87
CA GLN A 293 -9.99 -8.59 4.23
C GLN A 293 -9.77 -9.72 5.25
N SER A 294 -10.63 -9.76 6.26
CA SER A 294 -10.69 -10.81 7.27
C SER A 294 -12.13 -11.36 7.37
N PRO A 295 -12.36 -12.41 8.17
CA PRO A 295 -13.72 -12.92 8.42
C PRO A 295 -14.66 -11.87 9.04
N SER A 296 -14.12 -10.91 9.80
CA SER A 296 -14.89 -9.89 10.53
C SER A 296 -14.72 -8.47 9.99
N PHE A 297 -13.81 -8.25 9.02
CA PHE A 297 -13.62 -6.96 8.35
C PHE A 297 -13.50 -7.10 6.82
N PRO A 298 -14.20 -6.27 6.00
CA PRO A 298 -15.13 -5.22 6.41
C PRO A 298 -16.30 -5.81 7.19
N TYR A 299 -16.94 -4.98 8.02
CA TYR A 299 -18.08 -5.40 8.82
C TYR A 299 -19.19 -5.94 7.92
N ARG A 300 -19.93 -6.94 8.40
CA ARG A 300 -20.93 -7.64 7.58
C ARG A 300 -22.31 -7.65 8.20
N SER A 301 -23.32 -7.55 7.34
CA SER A 301 -24.69 -7.86 7.70
C SER A 301 -24.83 -9.35 8.05
N VAL A 302 -25.96 -9.72 8.62
CA VAL A 302 -26.25 -11.13 8.94
C VAL A 302 -26.36 -12.02 7.69
N GLU A 303 -26.68 -11.44 6.53
CA GLU A 303 -26.66 -12.11 5.23
C GLU A 303 -25.26 -12.16 4.60
N GLY A 304 -24.24 -11.60 5.27
CA GLY A 304 -22.84 -11.62 4.82
C GLY A 304 -22.42 -10.47 3.92
N TYR A 305 -23.31 -9.52 3.63
CA TYR A 305 -23.02 -8.33 2.82
C TYR A 305 -22.11 -7.35 3.58
N ALA A 306 -21.15 -6.72 2.90
CA ALA A 306 -20.27 -5.73 3.50
C ALA A 306 -21.02 -4.42 3.83
N CYS A 307 -20.81 -3.91 5.03
CA CYS A 307 -21.46 -2.72 5.59
C CYS A 307 -20.50 -1.53 5.62
N PHE A 308 -21.06 -0.31 5.67
CA PHE A 308 -20.33 0.96 5.82
C PHE A 308 -19.28 1.22 4.74
N VAL A 309 -19.62 0.82 3.51
CA VAL A 309 -18.87 1.24 2.33
C VAL A 309 -19.13 2.72 2.07
N CYS A 310 -18.08 3.46 1.75
CA CYS A 310 -18.16 4.83 1.30
C CYS A 310 -18.27 4.82 -0.23
N GLU A 311 -19.48 5.06 -0.75
CA GLU A 311 -19.73 5.13 -2.20
C GLU A 311 -20.12 6.56 -2.56
N LYS A 312 -19.65 7.06 -3.70
CA LYS A 312 -20.13 8.33 -4.25
C LYS A 312 -21.38 8.07 -5.10
N ASP A 313 -22.43 8.85 -4.88
CA ASP A 313 -23.60 8.86 -5.77
C ASP A 313 -23.16 9.42 -7.13
N SER A 314 -22.79 8.51 -8.04
CA SER A 314 -22.69 8.85 -9.45
C SER A 314 -24.07 8.63 -10.08
N PRO A 315 -24.63 9.64 -10.78
CA PRO A 315 -25.97 9.56 -11.36
C PRO A 315 -26.10 8.41 -12.38
N ASP A 316 -24.99 7.99 -12.98
CA ASP A 316 -24.94 6.90 -13.96
C ASP A 316 -25.04 5.50 -13.31
N GLY A 317 -25.02 5.40 -11.97
CA GLY A 317 -25.03 4.11 -11.26
C GLY A 317 -23.78 3.24 -11.49
N ASP A 318 -22.88 3.67 -12.37
CA ASP A 318 -21.65 2.96 -12.71
C ASP A 318 -20.55 3.32 -11.71
N LEU A 319 -20.60 2.64 -10.57
CA LEU A 319 -19.57 2.64 -9.52
C LEU A 319 -18.15 2.31 -10.05
N SER A 320 -18.00 1.92 -11.32
CA SER A 320 -16.70 1.67 -11.94
C SER A 320 -15.87 2.93 -12.22
N ARG A 321 -16.46 4.14 -12.22
CA ARG A 321 -15.68 5.38 -12.49
C ARG A 321 -14.67 5.75 -11.40
N GLU A 322 -14.83 5.32 -10.15
CA GLU A 322 -13.79 5.51 -9.12
C GLU A 322 -12.49 4.74 -9.46
N SER A 323 -12.59 3.71 -10.32
CA SER A 323 -11.40 3.01 -10.87
C SER A 323 -10.57 3.87 -11.84
N ASP A 324 -11.08 5.01 -12.32
CA ASP A 324 -10.31 5.92 -13.16
C ASP A 324 -9.20 6.66 -12.39
N THR A 325 -9.29 6.73 -11.05
CA THR A 325 -8.18 7.29 -10.24
C THR A 325 -6.91 6.44 -10.36
N ASP A 326 -7.05 5.15 -10.68
CA ASP A 326 -5.93 4.27 -10.93
C ASP A 326 -5.50 4.23 -12.40
N ALA A 327 -6.24 4.86 -13.31
CA ALA A 327 -5.87 4.91 -14.72
C ALA A 327 -4.97 6.12 -15.01
N CYS A 328 -4.05 5.96 -15.97
CA CYS A 328 -3.31 7.10 -16.50
C CYS A 328 -4.29 8.09 -17.16
N PRO A 329 -4.38 9.35 -16.69
CA PRO A 329 -5.36 10.31 -17.21
C PRO A 329 -5.06 10.75 -18.65
N TYR A 330 -3.86 10.44 -19.14
CA TYR A 330 -3.41 10.81 -20.47
C TYR A 330 -3.52 9.67 -21.49
N CYS A 331 -3.77 8.42 -21.07
CA CYS A 331 -4.01 7.28 -21.97
C CYS A 331 -5.50 7.13 -22.27
N ARG A 332 -5.91 7.43 -23.50
CA ARG A 332 -7.32 7.32 -23.92
C ARG A 332 -7.74 5.86 -24.14
N THR A 333 -6.99 5.12 -24.96
CA THR A 333 -7.35 3.74 -25.31
C THR A 333 -6.10 2.91 -25.64
N PRO A 334 -5.83 1.83 -24.90
CA PRO A 334 -6.48 1.38 -23.67
C PRO A 334 -6.09 2.27 -22.47
N LYS A 335 -7.00 2.37 -21.50
CA LYS A 335 -6.67 2.95 -20.19
C LYS A 335 -5.60 2.10 -19.51
N VAL A 336 -4.52 2.73 -19.07
CA VAL A 336 -3.40 2.04 -18.42
C VAL A 336 -3.59 2.15 -16.92
N SER A 337 -3.83 1.03 -16.23
CA SER A 337 -3.87 1.00 -14.76
C SER A 337 -2.45 1.19 -14.20
N LEU A 338 -2.26 2.29 -13.48
CA LEU A 338 -1.01 2.69 -12.84
C LEU A 338 -0.67 1.76 -11.66
N SER A 339 -1.67 1.28 -10.89
CA SER A 339 -1.40 0.32 -9.81
C SER A 339 -0.88 -1.03 -10.32
N ALA A 340 -1.27 -1.45 -11.53
CA ALA A 340 -0.82 -2.70 -12.13
C ALA A 340 0.65 -2.65 -12.62
N LEU A 341 1.24 -1.46 -12.74
CA LEU A 341 2.63 -1.30 -13.18
C LEU A 341 3.61 -1.43 -12.01
N SER A 342 4.73 -2.11 -12.25
CA SER A 342 5.86 -2.06 -11.31
C SER A 342 6.46 -0.65 -11.27
N GLY A 343 7.13 -0.27 -10.18
CA GLY A 343 7.71 1.08 -10.01
C GLY A 343 8.52 1.57 -11.23
N PRO A 344 9.50 0.80 -11.74
CA PRO A 344 10.26 1.20 -12.93
C PRO A 344 9.41 1.31 -14.21
N VAL A 345 8.42 0.42 -14.39
CA VAL A 345 7.54 0.44 -15.56
C VAL A 345 6.57 1.63 -15.50
N LEU A 346 6.07 1.95 -14.31
CA LEU A 346 5.23 3.11 -14.02
C LEU A 346 5.97 4.41 -14.35
N VAL A 347 7.17 4.59 -13.81
CA VAL A 347 7.99 5.78 -14.07
C VAL A 347 8.29 5.90 -15.56
N ARG A 348 8.64 4.81 -16.24
CA ARG A 348 8.85 4.82 -17.70
C ARG A 348 7.57 5.23 -18.46
N HIS A 349 6.41 4.72 -18.08
CA HIS A 349 5.15 5.04 -18.72
C HIS A 349 4.81 6.54 -18.55
N VAL A 350 4.83 7.02 -17.32
CA VAL A 350 4.56 8.41 -16.96
C VAL A 350 5.57 9.37 -17.60
N SER A 351 6.85 9.03 -17.59
CA SER A 351 7.90 9.86 -18.20
C SER A 351 7.76 9.98 -19.71
N ALA A 352 7.16 8.99 -20.38
CA ALA A 352 6.86 9.08 -21.80
C ALA A 352 5.81 10.17 -22.07
N HIS A 353 4.80 10.30 -21.19
CA HIS A 353 3.85 11.41 -21.26
C HIS A 353 4.54 12.76 -21.00
N ILE A 354 5.36 12.88 -19.95
CA ILE A 354 6.06 14.13 -19.61
C ILE A 354 6.87 14.64 -20.82
N LEU A 355 7.55 13.76 -21.57
CA LEU A 355 8.37 14.17 -22.71
C LEU A 355 7.58 14.38 -24.01
N CYS A 356 6.57 13.54 -24.28
CA CYS A 356 5.97 13.45 -25.61
C CYS A 356 4.54 13.98 -25.71
N ASP A 357 3.81 14.11 -24.59
CA ASP A 357 2.42 14.55 -24.59
C ASP A 357 2.35 16.08 -24.62
N VAL A 358 1.79 16.64 -25.68
CA VAL A 358 1.68 18.10 -25.87
C VAL A 358 0.86 18.75 -24.75
N ARG A 359 -0.08 18.03 -24.14
CA ARG A 359 -0.93 18.53 -23.06
C ARG A 359 -0.17 18.81 -21.76
N LEU A 360 1.02 18.22 -21.59
CA LEU A 360 1.84 18.38 -20.39
C LEU A 360 2.93 19.46 -20.54
N LYS A 361 3.06 20.09 -21.72
CA LYS A 361 4.13 21.09 -21.96
C LYS A 361 4.07 22.27 -20.99
N ASP A 362 2.86 22.68 -20.62
CA ASP A 362 2.62 23.80 -19.71
C ASP A 362 2.40 23.35 -18.26
N SER A 363 2.48 22.04 -17.99
CA SER A 363 2.29 21.51 -16.64
C SER A 363 3.50 21.83 -15.77
N GLU A 364 3.24 22.45 -14.62
CA GLU A 364 4.31 22.77 -13.68
C GLU A 364 4.78 21.53 -12.92
N SER A 365 5.96 21.03 -13.31
CA SER A 365 6.66 19.94 -12.63
C SER A 365 5.79 18.71 -12.33
N PRO A 366 5.19 18.04 -13.34
CA PRO A 366 4.34 16.88 -13.13
C PRO A 366 5.08 15.74 -12.43
N CYS A 367 4.41 15.07 -11.49
CA CYS A 367 5.02 13.94 -10.78
C CYS A 367 5.33 12.76 -11.71
N GLY A 368 6.53 12.19 -11.60
CA GLY A 368 6.97 11.00 -12.34
C GLY A 368 6.26 9.69 -11.98
N PHE A 369 5.33 9.68 -11.02
CA PHE A 369 4.50 8.51 -10.69
C PHE A 369 3.03 8.67 -11.10
N CYS A 370 2.46 9.87 -11.03
CA CYS A 370 1.01 10.08 -11.19
C CYS A 370 0.63 11.23 -12.10
N LEU A 371 1.59 11.99 -12.65
CA LEU A 371 1.38 13.17 -13.48
C LEU A 371 0.63 14.34 -12.82
N THR A 372 0.24 14.20 -11.55
CA THR A 372 -0.32 15.31 -10.78
C THR A 372 0.73 16.42 -10.63
N PRO A 373 0.34 17.71 -10.72
CA PRO A 373 1.25 18.83 -10.52
C PRO A 373 2.00 18.77 -9.17
N GLY A 374 3.22 19.31 -9.14
CA GLY A 374 4.13 19.19 -8.00
C GLY A 374 3.67 19.84 -6.68
N THR A 375 2.58 20.61 -6.68
CA THR A 375 2.02 21.23 -5.47
C THR A 375 1.33 20.23 -4.54
N THR A 376 0.71 19.19 -5.10
CA THR A 376 -0.01 18.15 -4.34
C THR A 376 0.85 16.91 -4.15
N CYS A 377 1.73 16.63 -5.12
CA CYS A 377 2.59 15.45 -5.10
C CYS A 377 4.04 15.83 -4.75
N VAL A 378 4.48 15.42 -3.57
CA VAL A 378 5.78 15.79 -2.99
C VAL A 378 6.60 14.54 -2.71
N ILE A 379 7.79 14.44 -3.29
CA ILE A 379 8.69 13.31 -3.05
C ILE A 379 9.84 13.77 -2.19
N TYR A 380 10.09 13.11 -1.05
CA TYR A 380 11.26 13.35 -0.22
C TYR A 380 12.27 12.23 -0.40
N LEU A 381 13.55 12.56 -0.22
CA LEU A 381 14.66 11.62 -0.28
C LEU A 381 15.32 11.51 1.08
N ILE A 382 15.68 10.28 1.46
CA ILE A 382 16.47 9.97 2.65
C ILE A 382 17.79 9.33 2.22
N ARG A 383 18.87 9.67 2.94
CA ARG A 383 20.17 9.01 2.80
C ARG A 383 20.27 7.89 3.84
N GLY A 384 20.48 6.66 3.39
CA GLY A 384 20.76 5.52 4.26
C GLY A 384 22.16 5.58 4.85
N SER A 385 22.44 4.68 5.80
CA SER A 385 23.73 4.59 6.51
C SER A 385 24.93 4.39 5.59
N LYS A 386 24.74 3.73 4.45
CA LYS A 386 25.77 3.51 3.42
C LYS A 386 25.84 4.63 2.37
N GLY A 387 25.24 5.80 2.65
CA GLY A 387 25.14 6.91 1.71
C GLY A 387 24.16 6.66 0.54
N THR A 388 23.44 5.53 0.54
CA THR A 388 22.46 5.22 -0.49
C THR A 388 21.24 6.11 -0.36
N THR A 389 20.94 6.90 -1.41
CA THR A 389 19.71 7.70 -1.45
C THR A 389 18.52 6.82 -1.83
N SER A 390 17.42 6.95 -1.10
CA SER A 390 16.16 6.27 -1.39
C SER A 390 14.98 7.22 -1.17
N ILE A 391 13.82 6.88 -1.73
CA ILE A 391 12.59 7.63 -1.52
C ILE A 391 12.13 7.44 -0.08
N ASP A 392 11.84 8.54 0.61
CA ASP A 392 11.24 8.52 1.92
C ASP A 392 9.78 8.13 1.79
N MET A 393 9.50 6.83 1.94
CA MET A 393 8.15 6.29 1.79
C MET A 393 7.17 6.79 2.87
N LYS A 394 7.68 7.38 3.97
CA LYS A 394 6.85 7.87 5.07
C LYS A 394 6.45 9.32 4.87
N ASN A 395 7.39 10.16 4.43
CA ASN A 395 7.17 11.60 4.28
C ASN A 395 6.73 12.00 2.86
N SER A 396 6.98 11.17 1.84
CA SER A 396 6.54 11.44 0.47
C SER A 396 5.03 11.28 0.30
N ARG A 397 4.44 12.12 -0.54
CA ARG A 397 3.01 12.19 -0.84
C ARG A 397 2.78 11.92 -2.33
N CYS A 398 2.27 10.74 -2.67
CA CYS A 398 1.85 10.38 -4.02
C CYS A 398 0.89 9.19 -3.98
N LEU A 399 -0.23 9.23 -4.71
CA LEU A 399 -1.17 8.12 -4.86
C LEU A 399 -0.50 6.84 -5.41
N HIS A 400 0.45 6.99 -6.32
CA HIS A 400 1.19 5.87 -6.90
C HIS A 400 2.63 5.79 -6.40
N LEU A 401 2.87 6.17 -5.13
CA LEU A 401 4.19 6.05 -4.52
C LEU A 401 4.68 4.59 -4.58
N ARG A 402 5.90 4.38 -5.08
CA ARG A 402 6.53 3.06 -5.21
C ARG A 402 8.00 3.13 -4.82
N LYS A 403 8.50 2.02 -4.27
CA LYS A 403 9.94 1.83 -4.09
C LYS A 403 10.57 1.59 -5.47
N ILE A 404 11.59 2.38 -5.79
CA ILE A 404 12.44 2.20 -6.97
C ILE A 404 13.91 2.32 -6.57
N SER A 405 14.79 1.62 -7.28
CA SER A 405 16.24 1.79 -7.12
C SER A 405 16.67 3.06 -7.86
N LEU A 406 16.99 4.13 -7.12
CA LEU A 406 17.39 5.41 -7.73
C LEU A 406 18.68 5.28 -8.53
N LYS A 407 19.64 4.45 -8.08
CA LYS A 407 20.88 4.19 -8.82
C LYS A 407 20.60 3.55 -10.19
N ALA A 408 19.72 2.55 -10.24
CA ALA A 408 19.34 1.92 -11.49
C ALA A 408 18.51 2.84 -12.39
N ALA A 409 17.60 3.63 -11.80
CA ALA A 409 16.77 4.58 -12.52
C ALA A 409 17.55 5.81 -13.01
N ALA A 410 18.73 6.11 -12.47
CA ALA A 410 19.57 7.21 -12.92
C ALA A 410 20.35 6.89 -14.20
N THR A 411 20.56 5.61 -14.51
CA THR A 411 21.35 5.17 -15.67
C THR A 411 20.43 4.79 -16.82
N PHE A 412 20.53 5.55 -17.92
CA PHE A 412 19.92 5.16 -19.18
C PHE A 412 20.62 3.94 -19.76
N THR A 413 19.83 2.93 -20.14
CA THR A 413 20.31 1.76 -20.89
C THR A 413 19.24 1.36 -21.92
N HIS A 414 19.59 0.60 -22.95
CA HIS A 414 18.58 0.10 -23.89
C HIS A 414 17.48 -0.75 -23.22
N ALA A 415 17.82 -1.45 -22.13
CA ALA A 415 16.85 -2.18 -21.31
C ALA A 415 15.99 -1.24 -20.44
N SER A 416 16.61 -0.23 -19.82
CA SER A 416 15.95 0.82 -19.04
C SER A 416 15.92 2.12 -19.82
N LYS A 417 14.93 2.22 -20.72
CA LYS A 417 14.74 3.34 -21.67
C LYS A 417 14.48 4.72 -21.03
N CYS A 418 14.43 4.81 -19.70
CA CYS A 418 14.04 5.98 -18.94
C CYS A 418 15.03 6.20 -17.81
N SER A 419 15.62 7.39 -17.75
CA SER A 419 16.48 7.87 -16.67
C SER A 419 15.78 8.85 -15.72
N ASN A 420 14.45 9.03 -15.85
CA ASN A 420 13.70 9.90 -14.97
C ASN A 420 13.64 9.30 -13.55
N HIS A 421 14.05 10.09 -12.55
CA HIS A 421 14.03 9.72 -11.14
C HIS A 421 14.02 10.99 -10.28
N PRO A 422 13.56 10.93 -9.02
CA PRO A 422 13.62 12.07 -8.12
C PRO A 422 15.07 12.38 -7.71
N LEU A 423 15.43 13.67 -7.77
CA LEU A 423 16.74 14.22 -7.44
C LEU A 423 16.61 15.34 -6.42
N ALA A 424 17.58 15.47 -5.51
CA ALA A 424 17.70 16.67 -4.70
C ALA A 424 18.29 17.79 -5.57
N CYS A 425 17.57 18.91 -5.71
CA CYS A 425 18.12 20.08 -6.40
C CYS A 425 19.30 20.64 -5.60
N PRO A 426 20.49 20.85 -6.20
CA PRO A 426 21.67 21.33 -5.48
C PRO A 426 21.55 22.78 -4.99
N LEU A 427 20.61 23.54 -5.54
CA LEU A 427 20.33 24.93 -5.18
C LEU A 427 19.25 25.07 -4.09
N CYS A 428 18.47 24.02 -3.86
CA CYS A 428 17.45 24.01 -2.82
C CYS A 428 18.07 23.76 -1.43
N PRO A 429 17.47 24.29 -0.35
CA PRO A 429 17.86 23.95 1.01
C PRO A 429 17.87 22.42 1.24
N PRO A 430 18.74 21.92 2.14
CA PRO A 430 18.71 20.51 2.50
C PRO A 430 17.32 20.11 3.03
N LYS A 431 16.89 18.88 2.72
CA LYS A 431 15.54 18.34 3.02
C LYS A 431 14.38 18.96 2.23
N SER A 432 14.65 19.82 1.25
CA SER A 432 13.63 20.23 0.28
C SER A 432 13.08 19.02 -0.50
N PRO A 433 11.84 19.09 -0.99
CA PRO A 433 11.30 18.10 -1.90
C PRO A 433 12.23 17.84 -3.08
N ALA A 434 12.31 16.58 -3.48
CA ALA A 434 13.01 16.17 -4.68
C ALA A 434 12.25 16.56 -5.94
N VAL A 435 13.02 16.88 -6.97
CA VAL A 435 12.54 17.25 -8.29
C VAL A 435 12.86 16.11 -9.24
N TRP A 436 11.89 15.72 -10.08
CA TRP A 436 12.12 14.69 -11.09
C TRP A 436 13.13 15.19 -12.13
N LYS A 437 14.08 14.34 -12.54
CA LYS A 437 15.13 14.66 -13.51
C LYS A 437 14.61 15.46 -14.71
N TYR A 438 13.53 15.00 -15.34
CA TYR A 438 12.98 15.64 -16.53
C TYR A 438 12.38 17.03 -16.28
N ASN A 439 12.03 17.34 -15.02
CA ASN A 439 11.49 18.64 -14.62
C ASN A 439 12.56 19.57 -14.01
N LEU A 440 13.77 19.07 -13.74
CA LEU A 440 14.80 19.80 -12.99
C LEU A 440 15.22 21.09 -13.69
N ARG A 441 15.33 21.11 -15.03
CA ARG A 441 15.63 22.34 -15.79
C ARG A 441 14.59 23.43 -15.54
N SER A 442 13.30 23.09 -15.67
CA SER A 442 12.19 24.03 -15.45
C SER A 442 12.18 24.55 -14.00
N HIS A 443 12.42 23.64 -13.04
CA HIS A 443 12.55 24.01 -11.64
C HIS A 443 13.68 25.01 -11.39
N ILE A 444 14.88 24.80 -11.94
CA ILE A 444 16.01 25.74 -11.76
C ILE A 444 15.66 27.11 -12.34
N VAL A 445 15.13 27.17 -13.56
CA VAL A 445 14.73 28.44 -14.21
C VAL A 445 13.70 29.20 -13.37
N LYS A 446 12.71 28.50 -12.82
CA LYS A 446 11.59 29.12 -12.09
C LYS A 446 11.94 29.45 -10.64
N SER A 447 12.53 28.52 -9.91
CA SER A 447 12.80 28.64 -8.47
C SER A 447 14.16 29.26 -8.14
N HIS A 448 15.08 29.28 -9.11
CA HIS A 448 16.43 29.82 -8.95
C HIS A 448 16.82 30.72 -10.14
N PRO A 449 16.09 31.82 -10.40
CA PRO A 449 16.24 32.63 -11.62
C PRO A 449 17.61 33.31 -11.76
N THR A 450 18.39 33.40 -10.68
CA THR A 450 19.75 33.96 -10.68
C THR A 450 20.83 32.93 -10.96
N ALA A 451 20.51 31.63 -10.97
CA ALA A 451 21.48 30.57 -11.21
C ALA A 451 21.70 30.35 -12.71
N ASP A 452 22.95 30.14 -13.10
CA ASP A 452 23.26 29.68 -14.46
C ASP A 452 22.83 28.22 -14.63
N VAL A 453 21.81 28.02 -15.47
CA VAL A 453 21.18 26.72 -15.73
C VAL A 453 22.16 25.75 -16.41
N GLU A 454 23.11 26.25 -17.22
CA GLU A 454 24.02 25.39 -17.98
C GLU A 454 25.03 24.66 -17.08
N LEU A 455 25.38 25.23 -15.91
CA LEU A 455 26.21 24.56 -14.89
C LEU A 455 25.59 23.27 -14.36
N TYR A 456 24.27 23.14 -14.44
CA TYR A 456 23.52 21.99 -13.94
C TYR A 456 23.05 21.04 -15.04
N LYS A 457 23.45 21.28 -16.30
CA LYS A 457 23.00 20.50 -17.46
C LYS A 457 23.19 19.00 -17.28
N THR A 458 24.32 18.57 -16.73
CA THR A 458 24.62 17.15 -16.48
C THR A 458 23.61 16.44 -15.59
N TYR A 459 22.86 17.17 -14.75
CA TYR A 459 21.83 16.59 -13.87
C TYR A 459 20.50 16.34 -14.59
N PHE A 460 20.17 17.11 -15.63
CA PHE A 460 18.87 17.03 -16.31
C PHE A 460 18.95 16.69 -17.79
N ASP A 461 20.15 16.57 -18.36
CA ASP A 461 20.33 16.25 -19.77
C ASP A 461 19.73 14.88 -20.11
N ILE A 462 19.06 14.83 -21.25
CA ILE A 462 18.38 13.64 -21.78
C ILE A 462 19.04 13.34 -23.12
N SER A 463 19.62 12.15 -23.26
CA SER A 463 20.27 11.80 -24.51
C SER A 463 19.26 11.75 -25.67
N PRO A 464 19.66 12.07 -26.91
CA PRO A 464 18.78 11.94 -28.08
C PRO A 464 18.21 10.52 -28.25
N ASP A 465 18.99 9.50 -27.89
CA ASP A 465 18.56 8.10 -27.91
C ASP A 465 17.48 7.81 -26.88
N GLU A 466 17.65 8.32 -25.65
CA GLU A 466 16.66 8.20 -24.59
C GLU A 466 15.33 8.84 -25.02
N HIS A 467 15.39 10.06 -25.54
CA HIS A 467 14.21 10.76 -26.04
C HIS A 467 13.52 9.97 -27.17
N THR A 468 14.29 9.42 -28.11
CA THR A 468 13.77 8.61 -29.23
C THR A 468 13.11 7.32 -28.73
N LEU A 469 13.73 6.62 -27.79
CA LEU A 469 13.17 5.40 -27.20
C LEU A 469 11.91 5.67 -26.37
N MET A 470 11.87 6.79 -25.64
CA MET A 470 10.70 7.21 -24.86
C MET A 470 9.53 7.62 -25.76
N LYS A 471 9.79 8.22 -26.92
CA LYS A 471 8.78 8.43 -27.97
C LYS A 471 8.21 7.11 -28.48
N GLY A 472 9.04 6.07 -28.57
CA GLY A 472 8.60 4.70 -28.84
C GLY A 472 7.69 4.14 -27.75
N VAL A 473 8.04 4.35 -26.47
CA VAL A 473 7.19 3.96 -25.33
C VAL A 473 5.84 4.67 -25.37
N PHE A 474 5.82 5.98 -25.62
CA PHE A 474 4.60 6.78 -25.71
C PHE A 474 3.65 6.28 -26.80
N ARG A 475 4.20 5.89 -27.96
CA ARG A 475 3.42 5.35 -29.09
C ARG A 475 2.98 3.90 -28.89
N THR A 476 3.66 3.15 -28.03
CA THR A 476 3.35 1.75 -27.79
C THR A 476 2.21 1.65 -26.81
N VAL A 477 1.03 1.25 -27.30
CA VAL A 477 -0.09 0.86 -26.46
C VAL A 477 0.35 -0.26 -25.50
N PRO A 478 0.31 -0.06 -24.17
CA PRO A 478 0.62 -1.12 -23.24
C PRO A 478 -0.35 -2.28 -23.46
N ARG A 479 0.20 -3.49 -23.63
CA ARG A 479 -0.63 -4.69 -23.64
C ARG A 479 -1.23 -4.84 -22.26
N VAL A 480 -2.55 -4.64 -22.16
CA VAL A 480 -3.28 -4.90 -20.93
C VAL A 480 -3.11 -6.39 -20.62
N PRO A 481 -2.44 -6.76 -19.52
CA PRO A 481 -2.37 -8.16 -19.14
C PRO A 481 -3.80 -8.68 -19.01
N LYS A 482 -4.06 -9.88 -19.54
CA LYS A 482 -5.38 -10.53 -19.40
C LYS A 482 -5.76 -10.48 -17.93
N LYS A 483 -6.82 -9.72 -17.62
CA LYS A 483 -7.31 -9.50 -16.26
C LYS A 483 -7.43 -10.86 -15.59
N SER A 484 -6.54 -11.17 -14.64
CA SER A 484 -6.74 -12.33 -13.77
C SER A 484 -8.12 -12.14 -13.16
N ARG A 485 -8.98 -13.18 -13.15
CA ARG A 485 -10.31 -13.11 -12.53
C ARG A 485 -10.14 -12.44 -11.17
N ASP A 486 -10.58 -11.18 -11.06
CA ASP A 486 -10.60 -10.48 -9.78
C ASP A 486 -11.45 -11.37 -8.87
N GLY A 487 -11.01 -11.55 -7.62
CA GLY A 487 -11.76 -12.35 -6.64
C GLY A 487 -13.23 -11.90 -6.62
N ALA A 488 -14.13 -12.84 -6.28
CA ALA A 488 -15.57 -12.59 -6.26
C ALA A 488 -15.87 -11.22 -5.65
N ALA A 489 -16.60 -10.39 -6.40
CA ALA A 489 -16.91 -9.03 -5.97
C ALA A 489 -17.57 -9.09 -4.58
N LEU A 490 -17.02 -8.33 -3.63
CA LEU A 490 -17.56 -8.30 -2.29
C LEU A 490 -18.98 -7.71 -2.34
N PRO A 491 -20.03 -8.49 -2.00
CA PRO A 491 -21.39 -8.00 -2.12
C PRO A 491 -21.63 -6.97 -1.01
N ILE A 492 -22.28 -5.86 -1.33
CA ILE A 492 -22.47 -4.69 -0.45
C ILE A 492 -23.89 -4.67 0.09
N SER A 493 -24.05 -4.25 1.34
CA SER A 493 -25.36 -4.06 1.95
C SER A 493 -25.88 -2.66 1.64
N ASP A 494 -26.93 -2.56 0.83
CA ASP A 494 -27.55 -1.28 0.47
C ASP A 494 -27.98 -0.48 1.71
N GLY A 495 -28.57 -1.15 2.70
CA GLY A 495 -29.02 -0.52 3.95
C GLY A 495 -27.90 0.07 4.81
N HIS A 496 -26.65 -0.35 4.61
CA HIS A 496 -25.49 0.11 5.38
C HIS A 496 -24.50 0.95 4.56
N SER A 497 -24.83 1.31 3.31
CA SER A 497 -24.00 2.19 2.48
C SER A 497 -24.13 3.66 2.92
N THR A 498 -23.08 4.47 2.73
CA THR A 498 -23.12 5.93 3.01
C THR A 498 -24.18 6.65 2.19
N ARG A 499 -24.60 6.09 1.06
CA ARG A 499 -25.70 6.60 0.22
C ARG A 499 -27.01 6.77 0.99
N MET A 500 -27.24 5.92 2.00
CA MET A 500 -28.44 6.02 2.82
C MET A 500 -28.37 7.14 3.86
N ALA A 501 -27.20 7.70 4.14
CA ALA A 501 -27.07 8.82 5.09
C ALA A 501 -27.58 10.15 4.53
N LEU A 502 -27.53 10.33 3.21
CA LEU A 502 -27.92 11.57 2.53
C LEU A 502 -29.35 11.54 1.97
N ARG A 503 -29.99 10.37 1.99
CA ARG A 503 -31.41 10.26 1.67
C ARG A 503 -32.19 10.65 2.91
N ASP A 504 -32.24 11.96 3.18
CA ASP A 504 -33.16 12.49 4.18
C ASP A 504 -34.56 11.98 3.84
N ASP A 505 -35.24 11.44 4.85
CA ASP A 505 -36.61 10.93 4.82
C ASP A 505 -37.66 12.05 4.56
N ILE A 506 -37.35 13.04 3.72
CA ILE A 506 -38.29 14.02 3.15
C ILE A 506 -39.14 13.34 2.07
N VAL A 507 -39.64 12.15 2.38
CA VAL A 507 -40.94 11.71 1.90
C VAL A 507 -41.75 11.61 3.17
N GLU A 508 -42.20 12.76 3.65
CA GLU A 508 -43.30 12.84 4.59
C GLU A 508 -44.39 11.94 3.98
N PRO A 509 -44.79 10.82 4.64
CA PRO A 509 -45.72 9.89 4.06
C PRO A 509 -47.00 10.67 3.80
N THR A 510 -47.22 11.05 2.54
CA THR A 510 -48.46 11.66 2.12
C THR A 510 -49.51 10.63 2.46
N GLN A 511 -50.20 10.85 3.57
CA GLN A 511 -51.20 9.93 4.07
C GLN A 511 -52.14 9.65 2.90
N PRO A 512 -52.38 8.38 2.54
CA PRO A 512 -53.39 8.09 1.52
C PRO A 512 -54.68 8.70 2.04
N ALA A 513 -55.09 9.81 1.42
CA ALA A 513 -56.32 10.50 1.76
C ALA A 513 -57.43 9.45 1.68
N THR A 514 -57.95 9.09 2.85
CA THR A 514 -59.06 8.15 2.95
C THR A 514 -60.23 8.77 2.23
N ASN A 515 -60.50 8.20 1.07
CA ASN A 515 -61.67 8.40 0.26
C ASN A 515 -62.93 8.27 1.13
N ARG A 516 -63.63 9.39 1.33
CA ARG A 516 -65.02 9.44 1.79
C ARG A 516 -65.76 10.46 0.95
N GLY A 517 -66.68 9.97 0.13
CA GLY A 517 -67.86 10.73 -0.28
C GLY A 517 -68.04 10.80 -1.78
N ASP A 518 -68.84 9.86 -2.28
CA ASP A 518 -69.72 10.02 -3.44
C ASP A 518 -70.04 11.47 -3.80
N ARG A 519 -69.84 11.80 -5.08
CA ARG A 519 -70.77 12.65 -5.82
C ARG A 519 -70.58 12.45 -7.32
N ASP A 520 -71.55 11.75 -7.88
CA ASP A 520 -71.91 11.80 -9.29
C ASP A 520 -72.15 13.26 -9.71
N ALA A 521 -71.48 13.68 -10.78
CA ALA A 521 -71.99 14.69 -11.71
C ALA A 521 -71.13 14.61 -12.98
N GLU A 522 -71.79 14.14 -14.04
CA GLU A 522 -71.40 14.35 -15.43
C GLU A 522 -71.13 15.84 -15.67
N GLU A 523 -70.09 16.18 -16.42
CA GLU A 523 -70.16 17.25 -17.42
C GLU A 523 -68.98 17.14 -18.39
N GLU A 524 -69.36 17.04 -19.65
CA GLU A 524 -68.54 17.19 -20.85
C GLU A 524 -67.93 18.61 -20.90
N SER A 525 -66.69 18.73 -21.34
CA SER A 525 -66.31 19.79 -22.29
C SER A 525 -64.94 19.50 -22.90
N GLU A 526 -64.97 19.44 -24.23
CA GLU A 526 -63.87 19.61 -25.17
C GLU A 526 -63.19 20.98 -24.98
N ASP A 527 -62.03 21.16 -25.62
CA ASP A 527 -61.29 22.39 -25.98
C ASP A 527 -59.79 22.18 -25.69
N GLU A 528 -58.99 21.72 -26.66
CA GLU A 528 -58.23 22.58 -27.59
C GLU A 528 -57.51 23.74 -26.89
N GLU A 529 -56.17 23.67 -26.84
CA GLU A 529 -55.32 24.79 -27.27
C GLU A 529 -53.85 24.35 -27.38
N ASP A 530 -53.36 24.45 -28.61
CA ASP A 530 -51.96 24.45 -29.01
C ASP A 530 -51.22 25.61 -28.33
N GLY A 531 -49.97 25.36 -27.94
CA GLY A 531 -49.07 26.35 -27.35
C GLY A 531 -47.64 26.11 -27.81
N ASP A 532 -47.40 26.36 -29.10
CA ASP A 532 -46.09 26.64 -29.67
C ASP A 532 -45.60 27.99 -29.12
N GLU A 533 -44.48 28.00 -28.40
CA GLU A 533 -43.69 29.21 -28.21
C GLU A 533 -42.22 28.93 -28.59
N ASP A 534 -41.92 29.38 -29.81
CA ASP A 534 -40.59 29.67 -30.31
C ASP A 534 -39.93 30.76 -29.46
N GLU A 535 -38.75 30.48 -28.89
CA GLU A 535 -37.81 31.53 -28.49
C GLU A 535 -36.55 31.43 -29.36
N GLU A 536 -36.60 32.19 -30.46
CA GLU A 536 -35.44 32.74 -31.13
C GLU A 536 -34.64 33.58 -30.13
N ASN A 537 -33.33 33.35 -30.03
CA ASN A 537 -32.44 34.35 -29.43
C ASN A 537 -31.23 34.58 -30.33
N ASP A 538 -31.16 35.83 -30.74
CA ASP A 538 -30.28 36.45 -31.70
C ASP A 538 -28.79 36.33 -31.36
N ALA A 539 -28.01 36.10 -32.43
CA ALA A 539 -26.62 36.51 -32.49
C ALA A 539 -26.53 38.04 -32.59
N PRO A 540 -25.37 38.62 -32.19
CA PRO A 540 -24.79 39.59 -33.11
C PRO A 540 -23.35 39.25 -33.51
N GLU A 541 -23.24 39.21 -34.83
CA GLU A 541 -22.09 39.38 -35.69
C GLU A 541 -21.17 40.52 -35.23
N SER A 542 -19.86 40.27 -35.15
CA SER A 542 -18.86 41.34 -35.26
C SER A 542 -17.68 40.87 -36.11
N GLN A 543 -17.64 41.44 -37.31
CA GLN A 543 -16.55 41.42 -38.27
C GLN A 543 -15.43 42.34 -37.79
N ALA A 544 -14.17 41.90 -37.86
CA ALA A 544 -13.03 42.78 -38.07
C ALA A 544 -11.80 41.97 -38.55
N ASP A 545 -11.50 42.16 -39.84
CA ASP A 545 -10.18 42.39 -40.44
C ASP A 545 -9.03 41.37 -40.24
N GLU A 546 -8.79 40.63 -41.33
CA GLU A 546 -7.46 40.21 -41.78
C GLU A 546 -6.53 41.41 -42.05
N PRO A 547 -5.20 41.19 -42.02
CA PRO A 547 -4.51 41.25 -43.30
C PRO A 547 -3.52 40.09 -43.54
N ARG A 548 -3.75 39.42 -44.68
CA ARG A 548 -2.80 38.69 -45.51
C ARG A 548 -1.40 39.35 -45.58
N GLN A 549 -0.37 38.57 -45.25
CA GLN A 549 0.95 38.72 -45.86
C GLN A 549 1.49 37.38 -46.36
N LEU A 550 1.73 37.39 -47.67
CA LEU A 550 2.64 36.60 -48.49
C LEU A 550 3.85 35.99 -47.75
N LEU A 551 4.11 34.71 -48.00
CA LEU A 551 5.41 34.31 -48.56
C LEU A 551 5.37 32.88 -49.13
N GLU A 552 5.70 32.83 -50.41
CA GLU A 552 5.87 31.69 -51.28
C GLU A 552 7.09 30.83 -50.89
N GLY A 553 7.00 29.55 -51.25
CA GLY A 553 8.13 28.86 -51.89
C GLY A 553 8.95 27.93 -51.01
N LEU A 554 8.58 26.65 -50.96
CA LEU A 554 9.57 25.57 -50.90
C LEU A 554 9.07 24.38 -51.74
N GLU A 555 9.75 24.21 -52.87
CA GLU A 555 9.64 23.11 -53.81
C GLU A 555 10.07 21.77 -53.18
N GLN A 556 9.29 20.72 -53.43
CA GLN A 556 9.65 19.34 -53.15
C GLN A 556 10.44 18.76 -54.31
N PRO A 557 11.56 18.03 -54.07
CA PRO A 557 12.11 17.13 -55.05
C PRO A 557 11.52 15.73 -54.88
N THR A 558 10.74 15.30 -55.87
CA THR A 558 10.42 13.90 -56.17
C THR A 558 11.69 13.16 -56.59
N ALA A 559 12.12 12.19 -55.79
CA ALA A 559 13.14 11.21 -56.19
C ALA A 559 12.52 9.81 -56.19
N ALA A 560 12.54 9.21 -57.39
CA ALA A 560 12.12 7.85 -57.68
C ALA A 560 13.05 6.82 -57.02
N LEU A 561 12.49 5.69 -56.57
CA LEU A 561 13.22 4.50 -56.18
C LEU A 561 12.78 3.32 -57.06
N PRO A 562 13.71 2.45 -57.50
CA PRO A 562 13.43 1.36 -58.42
C PRO A 562 13.00 0.06 -57.73
N GLU A 563 12.20 -0.72 -58.46
CA GLU A 563 11.87 -2.13 -58.22
C GLU A 563 13.13 -2.99 -58.07
N VAL A 564 13.15 -3.84 -57.04
CA VAL A 564 14.06 -4.98 -56.95
C VAL A 564 13.26 -6.23 -56.57
N THR A 565 13.36 -7.22 -57.46
CA THR A 565 12.78 -8.56 -57.46
C THR A 565 13.36 -9.48 -56.38
N THR A 566 12.49 -10.35 -55.85
CA THR A 566 12.75 -11.54 -54.99
C THR A 566 13.62 -12.62 -55.66
N PRO A 567 14.28 -13.49 -54.87
CA PRO A 567 13.76 -14.85 -54.59
C PRO A 567 13.93 -15.27 -53.09
N ALA A 568 12.97 -15.95 -52.45
CA ALA A 568 12.87 -17.43 -52.26
C ALA A 568 14.20 -18.06 -51.77
N GLU A 569 14.34 -18.83 -50.67
CA GLU A 569 13.52 -19.85 -50.01
C GLU A 569 14.06 -20.09 -48.57
N GLY A 570 13.31 -20.80 -47.70
CA GLY A 570 13.92 -21.72 -46.72
C GLY A 570 13.41 -21.66 -45.27
N GLY A 571 12.71 -22.71 -44.85
CA GLY A 571 12.96 -23.31 -43.52
C GLY A 571 11.95 -23.04 -42.40
N GLN A 572 10.71 -23.51 -42.54
CA GLN A 572 9.80 -23.72 -41.41
C GLN A 572 10.18 -24.99 -40.62
N THR A 573 10.51 -24.86 -39.34
CA THR A 573 10.30 -25.95 -38.35
C THR A 573 9.78 -25.39 -37.02
N SER A 574 8.46 -25.28 -36.90
CA SER A 574 7.79 -25.04 -35.62
C SER A 574 7.62 -26.35 -34.85
N ARG A 575 8.41 -26.58 -33.81
CA ARG A 575 8.16 -27.65 -32.82
C ARG A 575 7.13 -27.18 -31.79
N LEU A 576 5.86 -27.29 -32.16
CA LEU A 576 4.72 -27.20 -31.23
C LEU A 576 4.63 -28.49 -30.39
N ARG A 577 5.10 -28.43 -29.15
CA ARG A 577 4.92 -29.50 -28.15
C ARG A 577 3.49 -29.43 -27.60
N LYS A 578 2.56 -30.02 -28.34
CA LYS A 578 1.14 -30.17 -27.97
C LYS A 578 1.03 -31.26 -26.90
N ARG A 579 1.07 -30.87 -25.61
CA ARG A 579 0.73 -31.78 -24.50
C ARG A 579 -0.79 -31.92 -24.48
N ARG A 580 -1.30 -33.00 -25.08
CA ARG A 580 -2.67 -33.47 -24.86
C ARG A 580 -2.73 -33.94 -23.40
N VAL A 581 -3.30 -33.13 -22.53
CA VAL A 581 -3.86 -33.61 -21.26
C VAL A 581 -5.28 -34.03 -21.63
N LEU A 582 -5.52 -35.35 -21.64
CA LEU A 582 -6.86 -35.86 -21.54
C LEU A 582 -7.26 -35.60 -20.09
N GLU A 583 -8.14 -34.63 -19.87
CA GLU A 583 -8.87 -34.48 -18.61
C GLU A 583 -9.80 -35.69 -18.53
N VAL A 584 -9.32 -36.73 -17.86
CA VAL A 584 -10.21 -37.70 -17.24
C VAL A 584 -10.72 -36.97 -16.00
N GLU A 585 -12.02 -36.70 -15.95
CA GLU A 585 -12.71 -36.31 -14.72
C GLU A 585 -12.57 -37.51 -13.77
N GLU A 586 -11.44 -37.56 -13.05
CA GLU A 586 -11.27 -38.48 -11.93
C GLU A 586 -12.18 -37.97 -10.82
N ASP A 587 -13.26 -38.71 -10.60
CA ASP A 587 -14.26 -38.41 -9.56
C ASP A 587 -13.55 -38.14 -8.22
N ASN A 588 -13.79 -36.96 -7.63
CA ASN A 588 -13.25 -36.57 -6.32
C ASN A 588 -13.92 -37.39 -5.20
N LEU A 589 -13.73 -38.70 -5.20
CA LEU A 589 -14.24 -39.61 -4.17
C LEU A 589 -13.31 -39.60 -2.95
N CYS A 590 -13.92 -39.71 -1.77
CA CYS A 590 -13.18 -39.87 -0.54
C CYS A 590 -12.51 -41.25 -0.48
N ALA A 591 -11.23 -41.27 -0.13
CA ALA A 591 -10.46 -42.50 0.01
C ALA A 591 -10.63 -43.16 1.40
N ASP A 592 -11.46 -42.59 2.28
CA ASP A 592 -11.75 -43.16 3.60
C ASP A 592 -12.63 -44.41 3.48
N GLU A 593 -12.24 -45.52 4.10
CA GLU A 593 -13.00 -46.78 4.06
C GLU A 593 -14.36 -46.61 4.76
N GLY A 594 -15.40 -46.39 3.96
CA GLY A 594 -16.77 -46.13 4.43
C GLY A 594 -17.36 -44.78 4.01
N CYS A 595 -16.56 -43.92 3.37
CA CYS A 595 -17.05 -42.67 2.81
C CYS A 595 -17.25 -42.80 1.29
N GLU A 596 -18.46 -43.14 0.87
CA GLU A 596 -18.83 -43.25 -0.56
C GLU A 596 -19.29 -41.92 -1.19
N THR A 597 -19.04 -40.78 -0.54
CA THR A 597 -19.50 -39.47 -1.01
C THR A 597 -18.44 -38.72 -1.79
N THR A 598 -18.90 -37.88 -2.74
CA THR A 598 -18.03 -36.94 -3.46
C THR A 598 -17.59 -35.81 -2.55
N ILE A 599 -16.37 -35.32 -2.75
CA ILE A 599 -15.76 -34.26 -1.95
C ILE A 599 -15.98 -32.90 -2.63
N ASP A 600 -16.59 -31.96 -1.90
CA ASP A 600 -16.65 -30.55 -2.29
C ASP A 600 -15.26 -29.90 -2.19
N GLU A 601 -14.93 -28.97 -3.09
CA GLU A 601 -13.59 -28.34 -3.16
C GLU A 601 -13.13 -27.70 -1.82
N VAL A 602 -14.08 -27.29 -0.99
CA VAL A 602 -13.83 -26.64 0.31
C VAL A 602 -13.38 -27.64 1.37
N ASP A 603 -13.89 -28.87 1.33
CA ASP A 603 -13.60 -29.93 2.29
C ASP A 603 -12.49 -30.89 1.83
N LEU A 604 -11.87 -30.58 0.69
CA LEU A 604 -10.91 -31.44 0.01
C LEU A 604 -9.51 -31.38 0.64
N LEU A 605 -9.11 -32.51 1.21
CA LEU A 605 -7.78 -32.76 1.76
C LEU A 605 -7.02 -33.73 0.84
N ARG A 606 -5.93 -33.27 0.21
CA ARG A 606 -5.06 -34.12 -0.64
C ARG A 606 -3.81 -34.54 0.10
N CYS A 607 -3.41 -35.79 -0.05
CA CYS A 607 -2.12 -36.26 0.43
C CYS A 607 -0.96 -35.63 -0.38
N ASP A 608 0.00 -35.01 0.30
CA ASP A 608 1.16 -34.36 -0.33
C ASP A 608 2.29 -35.34 -0.70
N ALA A 609 2.12 -36.64 -0.43
CA ALA A 609 3.12 -37.64 -0.82
C ALA A 609 3.15 -37.82 -2.34
N PRO A 610 4.33 -37.74 -2.99
CA PRO A 610 4.45 -37.90 -4.43
C PRO A 610 4.00 -39.30 -4.86
N GLY A 611 2.92 -39.37 -5.63
CA GLY A 611 2.36 -40.62 -6.15
C GLY A 611 1.19 -41.21 -5.35
N CYS A 612 0.82 -40.64 -4.20
CA CYS A 612 -0.37 -41.09 -3.46
C CYS A 612 -1.66 -40.65 -4.16
N GLY A 613 -1.83 -39.34 -4.39
CA GLY A 613 -2.98 -38.79 -5.13
C GLY A 613 -4.34 -38.92 -4.43
N LEU A 614 -4.43 -39.65 -3.31
CA LEU A 614 -5.67 -39.85 -2.57
C LEU A 614 -6.22 -38.54 -1.99
N THR A 615 -7.54 -38.43 -2.02
CA THR A 615 -8.31 -37.29 -1.53
C THR A 615 -9.28 -37.73 -0.42
N TYR A 616 -9.42 -36.91 0.61
CA TYR A 616 -10.27 -37.18 1.77
C TYR A 616 -11.10 -35.94 2.10
N HIS A 617 -12.27 -36.11 2.73
CA HIS A 617 -12.92 -35.00 3.44
C HIS A 617 -12.11 -34.65 4.69
N LEU A 618 -12.02 -33.36 5.02
CA LEU A 618 -11.46 -32.89 6.29
C LEU A 618 -12.08 -33.63 7.49
N THR A 619 -13.41 -33.78 7.48
CA THR A 619 -14.19 -34.42 8.55
C THR A 619 -13.93 -35.92 8.70
N CYS A 620 -13.74 -36.65 7.58
CA CYS A 620 -13.41 -38.09 7.62
C CYS A 620 -12.07 -38.34 8.32
N GLN A 621 -11.12 -37.39 8.20
CA GLN A 621 -9.83 -37.45 8.86
C GLN A 621 -9.83 -36.75 10.24
N GLY A 622 -11.01 -36.37 10.76
CA GLY A 622 -11.15 -35.74 12.08
C GLY A 622 -10.61 -34.30 12.16
N LEU A 623 -10.52 -33.61 11.02
CA LEU A 623 -10.01 -32.23 10.92
C LEU A 623 -11.15 -31.25 10.65
N PHE A 624 -11.07 -30.07 11.27
CA PHE A 624 -12.02 -28.97 11.04
C PHE A 624 -11.46 -27.90 10.09
N GLU A 625 -10.14 -27.84 9.95
CA GLU A 625 -9.44 -26.90 9.07
C GLU A 625 -8.25 -27.59 8.41
N ARG A 626 -7.89 -27.16 7.19
CA ARG A 626 -6.74 -27.70 6.47
C ARG A 626 -5.44 -27.35 7.22
N PRO A 627 -4.56 -28.34 7.51
CA PRO A 627 -3.30 -28.06 8.20
C PRO A 627 -2.43 -27.06 7.42
N SER A 628 -1.77 -26.14 8.12
CA SER A 628 -0.88 -25.13 7.52
C SER A 628 0.49 -25.67 7.06
N GLY A 629 0.63 -26.99 6.95
CA GLY A 629 1.82 -27.70 6.48
C GLY A 629 1.44 -28.89 5.61
N GLY A 630 2.44 -29.65 5.16
CA GLY A 630 2.17 -30.84 4.35
C GLY A 630 1.35 -31.88 5.12
N TRP A 631 0.31 -32.43 4.50
CA TRP A 631 -0.55 -33.47 5.09
C TRP A 631 -0.34 -34.83 4.40
N PHE A 632 -0.33 -35.90 5.19
CA PHE A 632 -0.08 -37.26 4.73
C PHE A 632 -1.16 -38.19 5.28
N CYS A 633 -1.74 -39.04 4.43
CA CYS A 633 -2.82 -39.95 4.83
C CYS A 633 -2.34 -41.07 5.77
N ASP A 634 -1.06 -41.41 5.70
CA ASP A 634 -0.44 -42.41 6.56
C ASP A 634 1.05 -42.12 6.76
N ASP A 635 1.67 -42.90 7.66
CA ASP A 635 3.08 -42.79 7.99
C ASP A 635 4.01 -43.21 6.83
N GLU A 636 3.54 -44.03 5.89
CA GLU A 636 4.32 -44.47 4.73
C GLU A 636 4.45 -43.35 3.70
N CYS A 637 3.35 -42.66 3.41
CA CYS A 637 3.29 -41.42 2.62
C CYS A 637 4.19 -40.35 3.22
N ARG A 638 4.17 -40.19 4.56
CA ARG A 638 5.05 -39.25 5.25
C ARG A 638 6.53 -39.62 5.09
N LYS A 639 6.89 -40.90 5.23
CA LYS A 639 8.26 -41.40 5.03
C LYS A 639 8.70 -41.23 3.57
N ASN A 640 7.84 -41.54 2.61
CA ASN A 640 8.13 -41.41 1.18
C ASN A 640 8.33 -39.94 0.76
N ALA A 641 7.63 -39.01 1.40
CA ALA A 641 7.87 -37.58 1.21
C ALA A 641 9.19 -37.11 1.83
N SER A 642 9.58 -37.65 2.99
CA SER A 642 10.78 -37.21 3.71
C SER A 642 12.10 -37.38 2.94
N TRP A 643 12.16 -38.31 1.96
CA TRP A 643 13.38 -38.53 1.16
C TRP A 643 13.62 -37.46 0.08
N ARG A 644 12.57 -36.75 -0.36
CA ARG A 644 12.68 -35.74 -1.43
C ARG A 644 12.48 -34.30 -0.97
N VAL A 645 11.99 -34.07 0.25
CA VAL A 645 12.02 -32.74 0.86
C VAL A 645 13.38 -32.51 1.51
N GLY A 646 14.45 -32.63 0.71
CA GLY A 646 15.72 -32.02 1.05
C GLY A 646 15.44 -30.54 1.25
N SER A 647 15.69 -30.07 2.48
CA SER A 647 15.71 -28.69 2.95
C SER A 647 15.75 -27.69 1.81
N ARG A 648 14.57 -27.28 1.33
CA ARG A 648 14.41 -26.18 0.38
C ARG A 648 14.85 -24.93 1.13
N LYS A 649 16.16 -24.65 1.07
CA LYS A 649 16.85 -23.52 1.69
C LYS A 649 15.99 -22.30 1.41
N ARG A 650 15.30 -21.81 2.45
CA ARG A 650 14.47 -20.60 2.39
C ARG A 650 15.35 -19.51 1.78
N ARG A 651 15.09 -19.13 0.53
CA ARG A 651 15.57 -17.85 0.00
C ARG A 651 14.90 -16.79 0.85
N ARG A 652 15.62 -16.31 1.89
CA ARG A 652 15.28 -15.10 2.63
C ARG A 652 15.10 -13.99 1.59
N LYS A 653 13.88 -13.46 1.49
CA LYS A 653 13.62 -12.16 0.88
C LYS A 653 13.89 -11.13 1.97
N GLU A 654 14.98 -10.38 1.80
CA GLU A 654 15.12 -9.03 2.36
C GLU A 654 14.24 -8.04 1.59
#